data_AF-S3JIM7-F1
#
_entry.id   AF-S3JIM7-F1
#
_cell.length_a   1.000
_cell.length_b   1.000
_cell.length_c   1.000
_cell.angle_alpha   90.00
_cell.angle_beta   90.00
_cell.angle_gamma   90.00
#
_symmetry.space_group_name_H-M   'P 1'
#
loop_
_entity.id
_entity.type
_entity.pdbx_description
1 polymer ?
#
loop_
_entity_poly.entity_id
_entity_poly.type
_entity_poly.pdbx_seq_one_letter_code
_entity_poly.pdbx_strand_id
1 'polypeptide(L)'
;MSKTYQNFKDAIGQRESGGSGGYQAQNSLGFLGKYQVGEAVLKDIGFYVEVTSPNYYKNDWLGTWTTKSGVTSKDSFLGINGKDKTIAAASQEKAFDAILALNANKIIKGGWAVYDGQILNGYHITFSGMLAYAHLVGYTALTQKFLKSGGVDDPTDGNGIKGSEYLAIFTAYQTPFNTDHSIGEVIKGGIGKDQLSGLDGNDTLSGLGGNDTLIGGLGIDVADYSLETTPITLTLVKNPDPKLTGINGTVKVGSDTDTLSSIETLKFTPKDDIVKIQSLPKGVTLDGGEGKDTLDFSTANPKVGVQVDSTTKVVKLGSDSLSIANFEIFVGTAYNDIFKVDEKTIKVDGGEGIDLLDFSNSSKPITVDPVKGGTGILQYIKIENFKGSSFNDVFTLDKAANKVEAGNGNDIMIGGAGNDTLDGGLGNDTVDYSLETTPITLTLTNGAVVASIASATLSISARSASSTPTGFNGTVKVGSDTDTLSSIETLKFTKKDDIVKIQSLPKGVTLDAVDGKDTLDFSTLTTTLGVSINTTAKVAQVGSESLSIANFETFVGTNRDDTFKVDENTIQVDGGAGKKDILDFAGSKQGIVINDSTRPKNIIAKNIEEYIGSAYKDRIKGTAADEIFRDGAGDDVIFGGGGNDIFYNGLGNDVYASGESGDQFIFSGNFGKDGIADTKKGVAIKIGNIDLSTVEWTGISFFGVGRFKNASKTLMLDTDGVSGLITDSSGNELLLGNAFANGVFNIV
;
A
#
# COMPACT_ATOMS: atom_id res chain seq x y z
N MET A 1 59.05 -29.67 -17.18
CA MET A 1 59.52 -30.39 -15.98
C MET A 1 58.76 -29.85 -14.79
N SER A 2 58.25 -30.71 -13.89
CA SER A 2 57.59 -30.24 -12.66
C SER A 2 58.56 -29.44 -11.81
N LYS A 3 58.18 -28.24 -11.36
CA LYS A 3 58.98 -27.39 -10.47
C LYS A 3 58.87 -27.95 -9.04
N THR A 4 59.85 -28.76 -8.63
CA THR A 4 59.83 -29.44 -7.32
C THR A 4 60.06 -28.47 -6.16
N TYR A 5 59.74 -28.89 -4.94
CA TYR A 5 60.04 -28.13 -3.72
C TYR A 5 61.55 -27.85 -3.55
N GLN A 6 62.42 -28.77 -3.99
CA GLN A 6 63.86 -28.50 -3.98
C GLN A 6 64.23 -27.42 -4.99
N ASN A 7 63.61 -27.40 -6.17
CA ASN A 7 63.82 -26.31 -7.14
C ASN A 7 63.35 -24.96 -6.61
N PHE A 8 62.30 -24.93 -5.79
CA PHE A 8 61.83 -23.71 -5.11
C PHE A 8 62.88 -23.16 -4.16
N LYS A 9 63.39 -24.02 -3.26
CA LYS A 9 64.46 -23.65 -2.34
C LYS A 9 65.70 -23.20 -3.09
N ASP A 10 66.15 -23.97 -4.09
CA ASP A 10 67.31 -23.60 -4.88
C ASP A 10 67.12 -22.25 -5.56
N ALA A 11 65.94 -21.94 -6.11
CA ALA A 11 65.65 -20.64 -6.69
C ALA A 11 65.68 -19.49 -5.66
N ILE A 12 65.18 -19.69 -4.43
CA ILE A 12 65.32 -18.69 -3.36
C ILE A 12 66.79 -18.50 -2.99
N GLY A 13 67.54 -19.60 -2.82
CA GLY A 13 68.99 -19.52 -2.56
C GLY A 13 69.76 -18.84 -3.70
N GLN A 14 69.37 -19.08 -4.96
CA GLN A 14 69.91 -18.35 -6.12
C GLN A 14 69.66 -16.85 -6.00
N ARG A 15 68.48 -16.44 -5.55
CA ARG A 15 68.14 -15.03 -5.41
C ARG A 15 68.86 -14.35 -4.24
N GLU A 16 68.93 -15.02 -3.10
CA GLU A 16 69.47 -14.47 -1.85
C GLU A 16 71.01 -14.42 -1.84
N SER A 17 71.67 -15.41 -2.44
CA SER A 17 73.15 -15.51 -2.40
C SER A 17 73.82 -15.65 -3.78
N GLY A 18 73.09 -15.44 -4.88
CA GLY A 18 73.60 -15.62 -6.25
C GLY A 18 73.84 -17.10 -6.63
N GLY A 19 73.30 -18.00 -5.80
CA GLY A 19 73.30 -19.47 -5.77
C GLY A 19 74.48 -20.26 -6.32
N SER A 20 75.63 -19.60 -6.34
CA SER A 20 76.91 -20.18 -5.94
C SER A 20 77.32 -19.73 -4.53
N GLY A 21 76.57 -18.81 -3.90
CA GLY A 21 76.84 -18.27 -2.56
C GLY A 21 76.61 -19.34 -1.51
N GLY A 22 77.64 -20.15 -1.29
CA GLY A 22 77.58 -21.34 -0.47
C GLY A 22 77.05 -21.07 0.93
N TYR A 23 76.71 -22.14 1.64
CA TYR A 23 76.28 -22.15 3.03
C TYR A 23 77.19 -21.33 3.99
N GLN A 24 78.35 -20.86 3.53
CA GLN A 24 79.32 -20.04 4.27
C GLN A 24 79.08 -18.52 4.19
N ALA A 25 78.08 -18.05 3.43
CA ALA A 25 77.88 -16.61 3.18
C ALA A 25 77.33 -15.84 4.39
N GLN A 26 77.72 -14.57 4.53
CA GLN A 26 77.08 -13.58 5.40
C GLN A 26 77.04 -12.23 4.67
N ASN A 27 75.87 -11.59 4.59
CA ASN A 27 75.78 -10.25 3.98
C ASN A 27 76.16 -9.12 4.96
N SER A 28 76.25 -7.90 4.44
CA SER A 28 76.58 -6.69 5.21
C SER A 28 75.59 -6.37 6.33
N LEU A 29 74.38 -6.90 6.26
CA LEU A 29 73.31 -6.76 7.26
C LEU A 29 73.28 -7.91 8.28
N GLY A 30 74.24 -8.83 8.20
CA GLY A 30 74.42 -9.92 9.17
C GLY A 30 73.54 -11.15 8.95
N PHE A 31 72.79 -11.24 7.85
CA PHE A 31 72.05 -12.46 7.50
C PHE A 31 73.00 -13.58 7.07
N LEU A 32 72.67 -14.83 7.42
CA LEU A 32 73.57 -15.97 7.30
C LEU A 32 73.13 -16.99 6.25
N GLY A 33 74.10 -17.60 5.60
CA GLY A 33 73.94 -18.82 4.83
C GLY A 33 73.33 -18.67 3.44
N LYS A 34 73.02 -19.79 2.80
CA LYS A 34 72.47 -19.86 1.43
C LYS A 34 71.18 -19.07 1.27
N TYR A 35 70.33 -19.05 2.30
CA TYR A 35 69.00 -18.44 2.29
C TYR A 35 68.92 -17.08 3.00
N GLN A 36 70.08 -16.52 3.38
CA GLN A 36 70.20 -15.24 4.09
C GLN A 36 69.21 -15.13 5.26
N VAL A 37 69.34 -16.04 6.24
CA VAL A 37 68.44 -16.09 7.39
C VAL A 37 68.88 -15.15 8.50
N GLY A 38 67.91 -14.46 9.11
CA GLY A 38 68.14 -13.50 10.19
C GLY A 38 68.12 -14.15 11.57
N GLU A 39 68.61 -13.41 12.55
CA GLU A 39 68.69 -13.87 13.94
C GLU A 39 67.30 -14.09 14.54
N ALA A 40 66.37 -13.15 14.31
CA ALA A 40 65.00 -13.22 14.83
C ALA A 40 64.28 -14.51 14.39
N VAL A 41 64.36 -14.86 13.11
CA VAL A 41 63.67 -16.06 12.61
C VAL A 41 64.34 -17.34 13.11
N LEU A 42 65.66 -17.36 13.31
CA LEU A 42 66.35 -18.50 13.93
C LEU A 42 65.97 -18.69 15.42
N LYS A 43 65.56 -17.62 16.11
CA LYS A 43 64.93 -17.71 17.44
C LYS A 43 63.56 -18.36 17.34
N ASP A 44 62.71 -17.88 16.42
CA ASP A 44 61.35 -18.41 16.22
C ASP A 44 61.35 -19.91 15.92
N ILE A 45 62.33 -20.39 15.15
CA ILE A 45 62.46 -21.81 14.82
C ILE A 45 63.38 -22.58 15.81
N GLY A 46 63.85 -21.95 16.89
CA GLY A 46 64.54 -22.60 18.00
C GLY A 46 65.99 -23.05 17.74
N PHE A 47 66.67 -22.47 16.75
CA PHE A 47 68.13 -22.65 16.55
C PHE A 47 68.96 -21.72 17.42
N TYR A 48 68.35 -20.62 17.90
CA TYR A 48 69.02 -19.55 18.60
C TYR A 48 68.20 -19.04 19.78
N VAL A 49 68.86 -18.63 20.86
CA VAL A 49 68.24 -17.99 22.03
C VAL A 49 69.02 -16.73 22.33
N GLU A 50 68.38 -15.58 22.26
CA GLU A 50 69.00 -14.31 22.58
C GLU A 50 69.11 -14.10 24.10
N VAL A 51 70.20 -13.45 24.53
CA VAL A 51 70.30 -12.85 25.86
C VAL A 51 70.32 -11.34 25.70
N THR A 52 69.20 -10.68 26.01
CA THR A 52 68.99 -9.20 26.06
C THR A 52 69.86 -8.38 25.09
N SER A 53 69.40 -8.16 23.87
CA SER A 53 69.98 -7.15 22.96
C SER A 53 69.37 -5.76 23.19
N PRO A 54 70.15 -4.67 23.09
CA PRO A 54 69.63 -3.30 23.02
C PRO A 54 68.79 -3.02 21.77
N ASN A 55 68.86 -3.85 20.73
CA ASN A 55 68.12 -3.65 19.48
C ASN A 55 67.69 -4.99 18.85
N TYR A 56 66.45 -5.37 19.11
CA TYR A 56 65.81 -6.64 18.70
C TYR A 56 65.91 -6.97 17.19
N TYR A 57 66.10 -5.96 16.34
CA TYR A 57 66.08 -6.11 14.87
C TYR A 57 67.46 -6.19 14.21
N LYS A 58 68.54 -6.15 15.00
CA LYS A 58 69.91 -6.25 14.47
C LYS A 58 70.39 -7.70 14.51
N ASN A 59 70.93 -8.21 13.40
CA ASN A 59 71.57 -9.54 13.35
C ASN A 59 73.00 -9.47 13.93
N ASP A 60 73.12 -9.24 15.24
CA ASP A 60 74.39 -9.08 15.93
C ASP A 60 74.96 -10.39 16.51
N TRP A 61 74.12 -11.41 16.61
CA TRP A 61 74.47 -12.77 17.02
C TRP A 61 75.12 -12.84 18.42
N LEU A 62 74.60 -12.05 19.38
CA LEU A 62 75.08 -12.01 20.77
C LEU A 62 74.49 -13.08 21.72
N GLY A 63 73.43 -13.77 21.31
CA GLY A 63 72.83 -14.92 21.97
C GLY A 63 73.57 -16.28 21.85
N THR A 64 72.90 -17.34 22.30
CA THR A 64 73.40 -18.73 22.35
C THR A 64 72.70 -19.64 21.34
N TRP A 65 73.46 -20.50 20.67
CA TRP A 65 72.93 -21.53 19.75
C TRP A 65 72.46 -22.77 20.51
N THR A 66 71.32 -23.35 20.13
CA THR A 66 70.61 -24.38 20.93
C THR A 66 71.06 -25.81 20.68
N THR A 67 72.08 -26.05 19.85
CA THR A 67 72.51 -27.38 19.36
C THR A 67 71.53 -28.06 18.39
N LYS A 68 70.40 -27.42 18.06
CA LYS A 68 69.40 -27.94 17.13
C LYS A 68 70.03 -28.28 15.78
N SER A 69 69.71 -29.46 15.25
CA SER A 69 70.28 -30.00 14.01
C SER A 69 71.82 -30.04 13.96
N GLY A 70 72.49 -30.13 15.12
CA GLY A 70 73.96 -30.20 15.21
C GLY A 70 74.68 -28.85 15.20
N VAL A 71 73.95 -27.74 15.26
CA VAL A 71 74.50 -26.38 15.18
C VAL A 71 74.82 -25.84 16.57
N THR A 72 76.10 -25.69 16.89
CA THR A 72 76.61 -25.27 18.22
C THR A 72 77.12 -23.82 18.26
N SER A 73 77.32 -23.21 17.09
CA SER A 73 77.81 -21.84 16.92
C SER A 73 77.48 -21.30 15.53
N LYS A 74 77.63 -19.97 15.34
CA LYS A 74 77.54 -19.32 14.03
C LYS A 74 78.47 -19.98 13.00
N ASP A 75 79.69 -20.29 13.39
CA ASP A 75 80.66 -20.97 12.51
C ASP A 75 80.22 -22.39 12.12
N SER A 76 79.56 -23.11 13.02
CA SER A 76 79.01 -24.43 12.72
C SER A 76 77.77 -24.37 11.83
N PHE A 77 76.98 -23.29 11.93
CA PHE A 77 75.86 -23.02 11.04
C PHE A 77 76.36 -22.73 9.62
N LEU A 78 77.42 -21.94 9.49
CA LEU A 78 78.02 -21.57 8.21
C LEU A 78 78.96 -22.65 7.64
N GLY A 79 79.49 -23.56 8.46
CA GLY A 79 80.49 -24.55 8.03
C GLY A 79 81.84 -23.91 7.72
N ILE A 80 82.23 -22.90 8.52
CA ILE A 80 83.52 -22.20 8.42
C ILE A 80 84.44 -22.59 9.58
N ASN A 81 85.72 -22.19 9.52
CA ASN A 81 86.72 -22.41 10.59
C ASN A 81 86.86 -23.88 11.05
N GLY A 82 86.93 -24.82 10.09
CA GLY A 82 87.14 -26.25 10.35
C GLY A 82 85.91 -27.04 10.80
N LYS A 83 84.71 -26.44 10.75
CA LYS A 83 83.44 -27.13 11.03
C LYS A 83 82.92 -27.90 9.80
N ASP A 84 82.13 -28.95 10.05
CA ASP A 84 81.62 -29.86 9.01
C ASP A 84 80.64 -29.14 8.05
N LYS A 85 81.05 -28.99 6.80
CA LYS A 85 80.25 -28.36 5.73
C LYS A 85 78.97 -29.13 5.42
N THR A 86 78.96 -30.44 5.63
CA THR A 86 77.80 -31.31 5.42
C THR A 86 76.73 -31.04 6.48
N ILE A 87 77.15 -30.89 7.74
CA ILE A 87 76.27 -30.50 8.85
C ILE A 87 75.73 -29.07 8.62
N ALA A 88 76.59 -28.14 8.19
CA ALA A 88 76.17 -26.77 7.86
C ALA A 88 75.11 -26.73 6.74
N ALA A 89 75.33 -27.46 5.64
CA ALA A 89 74.37 -27.55 4.55
C ALA A 89 73.04 -28.16 5.01
N ALA A 90 73.09 -29.34 5.66
CA ALA A 90 71.88 -30.02 6.13
C ALA A 90 71.11 -29.22 7.20
N SER A 91 71.82 -28.51 8.08
CA SER A 91 71.19 -27.69 9.12
C SER A 91 70.56 -26.41 8.56
N GLN A 92 71.16 -25.78 7.55
CA GLN A 92 70.55 -24.65 6.84
C GLN A 92 69.33 -25.06 6.03
N GLU A 93 69.36 -26.21 5.34
CA GLU A 93 68.16 -26.74 4.68
C GLU A 93 67.03 -26.99 5.69
N LYS A 94 67.33 -27.64 6.84
CA LYS A 94 66.34 -27.86 7.90
C LYS A 94 65.84 -26.56 8.54
N ALA A 95 66.72 -25.58 8.72
CA ALA A 95 66.33 -24.27 9.23
C ALA A 95 65.39 -23.58 8.24
N PHE A 96 65.72 -23.61 6.95
CA PHE A 96 64.89 -22.98 5.92
C PHE A 96 63.54 -23.68 5.74
N ASP A 97 63.50 -25.02 5.80
CA ASP A 97 62.24 -25.77 5.83
C ASP A 97 61.37 -25.36 7.03
N ALA A 98 61.97 -25.13 8.21
CA ALA A 98 61.25 -24.66 9.38
C ALA A 98 60.76 -23.20 9.25
N ILE A 99 61.51 -22.32 8.57
CA ILE A 99 61.11 -20.94 8.26
C ILE A 99 59.92 -20.94 7.30
N LEU A 100 59.99 -21.72 6.22
CA LEU A 100 58.90 -21.87 5.27
C LEU A 100 57.66 -22.46 5.95
N ALA A 101 57.82 -23.44 6.84
CA ALA A 101 56.72 -23.97 7.63
C ALA A 101 56.12 -22.94 8.60
N LEU A 102 56.94 -22.07 9.21
CA LEU A 102 56.45 -20.98 10.06
C LEU A 102 55.62 -19.98 9.24
N ASN A 103 56.11 -19.57 8.07
CA ASN A 103 55.39 -18.65 7.18
C ASN A 103 54.13 -19.28 6.60
N ALA A 104 54.18 -20.55 6.18
CA ALA A 104 53.00 -21.31 5.74
C ALA A 104 51.92 -21.34 6.83
N ASN A 105 52.31 -21.65 8.07
CA ASN A 105 51.38 -21.65 9.20
C ASN A 105 50.79 -20.26 9.47
N LYS A 106 51.58 -19.18 9.34
CA LYS A 106 51.07 -17.81 9.48
C LYS A 106 50.06 -17.45 8.38
N ILE A 107 50.34 -17.82 7.14
CA ILE A 107 49.45 -17.61 5.99
C ILE A 107 48.14 -18.37 6.19
N ILE A 108 48.22 -19.68 6.46
CA ILE A 108 47.04 -20.56 6.61
C ILE A 108 46.20 -20.14 7.81
N LYS A 109 46.79 -20.04 9.01
CA LYS A 109 46.05 -19.64 10.22
C LYS A 109 45.59 -18.18 10.20
N GLY A 110 46.22 -17.36 9.37
CA GLY A 110 45.83 -15.98 9.15
C GLY A 110 44.68 -15.81 8.15
N GLY A 111 44.20 -16.89 7.52
CA GLY A 111 43.14 -16.84 6.50
C GLY A 111 43.59 -16.31 5.15
N TRP A 112 44.90 -16.28 4.88
CA TRP A 112 45.46 -15.76 3.62
C TRP A 112 45.60 -16.84 2.54
N ALA A 113 45.40 -18.10 2.90
CA ALA A 113 45.44 -19.23 1.96
C ALA A 113 44.36 -19.12 0.87
N VAL A 114 43.24 -18.42 1.14
CA VAL A 114 42.14 -18.16 0.19
C VAL A 114 42.61 -17.50 -1.13
N TYR A 115 43.77 -16.85 -1.11
CA TYR A 115 44.36 -16.22 -2.29
C TYR A 115 45.21 -17.17 -3.14
N ASP A 116 45.45 -18.41 -2.70
CA ASP A 116 46.14 -19.39 -3.54
C ASP A 116 45.31 -19.72 -4.78
N GLY A 117 45.91 -19.57 -5.97
CA GLY A 117 45.24 -19.79 -7.26
C GLY A 117 44.48 -18.58 -7.81
N GLN A 118 44.39 -17.49 -7.05
CA GLN A 118 43.67 -16.28 -7.48
C GLN A 118 44.53 -15.37 -8.36
N ILE A 119 43.89 -14.44 -9.05
CA ILE A 119 44.57 -13.32 -9.72
C ILE A 119 44.09 -12.03 -9.08
N LEU A 120 45.01 -11.26 -8.49
CA LEU A 120 44.72 -9.95 -7.89
C LEU A 120 45.41 -8.85 -8.69
N ASN A 121 44.65 -7.90 -9.21
CA ASN A 121 45.11 -6.78 -10.02
C ASN A 121 46.05 -7.22 -11.15
N GLY A 122 45.71 -8.35 -11.79
CA GLY A 122 46.51 -9.02 -12.82
C GLY A 122 47.68 -9.88 -12.34
N TYR A 123 47.97 -9.94 -11.04
CA TYR A 123 49.04 -10.78 -10.47
C TYR A 123 48.53 -12.16 -10.07
N HIS A 124 49.09 -13.21 -10.67
CA HIS A 124 48.78 -14.60 -10.32
C HIS A 124 49.40 -14.98 -8.98
N ILE A 125 48.56 -15.33 -8.01
CA ILE A 125 48.95 -15.67 -6.65
C ILE A 125 49.03 -17.20 -6.54
N THR A 126 50.17 -17.71 -6.09
CA THR A 126 50.31 -19.13 -5.71
C THR A 126 50.86 -19.24 -4.30
N PHE A 127 50.61 -20.35 -3.62
CA PHE A 127 51.14 -20.59 -2.28
C PHE A 127 52.66 -20.50 -2.23
N SER A 128 53.34 -21.06 -3.24
CA SER A 128 54.79 -20.92 -3.42
C SER A 128 55.24 -19.46 -3.61
N GLY A 129 54.50 -18.68 -4.40
CA GLY A 129 54.73 -17.24 -4.56
C GLY A 129 54.57 -16.48 -3.25
N MET A 130 53.49 -16.75 -2.50
CA MET A 130 53.24 -16.15 -1.19
C MET A 130 54.35 -16.48 -0.19
N LEU A 131 54.85 -17.71 -0.16
CA LEU A 131 55.98 -18.09 0.70
C LEU A 131 57.25 -17.35 0.34
N ALA A 132 57.55 -17.21 -0.96
CA ALA A 132 58.70 -16.45 -1.42
C ALA A 132 58.57 -14.96 -1.08
N TYR A 133 57.40 -14.35 -1.31
CA TYR A 133 57.11 -12.97 -0.94
C TYR A 133 57.31 -12.77 0.57
N ALA A 134 56.71 -13.63 1.39
CA ALA A 134 56.79 -13.53 2.85
C ALA A 134 58.22 -13.65 3.37
N HIS A 135 59.09 -14.42 2.69
CA HIS A 135 60.51 -14.55 3.02
C HIS A 135 61.34 -13.35 2.53
N LEU A 136 61.19 -12.95 1.27
CA LEU A 136 62.06 -11.98 0.58
C LEU A 136 61.70 -10.52 0.90
N VAL A 137 60.41 -10.23 1.06
CA VAL A 137 59.89 -8.86 1.31
C VAL A 137 59.33 -8.75 2.73
N GLY A 138 58.70 -9.82 3.22
CA GLY A 138 58.18 -9.92 4.58
C GLY A 138 56.69 -10.28 4.65
N TYR A 139 56.32 -11.05 5.67
CA TYR A 139 54.95 -11.50 5.90
C TYR A 139 53.92 -10.36 6.04
N THR A 140 54.26 -9.28 6.75
CA THR A 140 53.36 -8.12 6.91
C THR A 140 53.20 -7.35 5.60
N ALA A 141 54.25 -7.29 4.78
CA ALA A 141 54.19 -6.68 3.45
C ALA A 141 53.29 -7.48 2.51
N LEU A 142 53.37 -8.82 2.54
CA LEU A 142 52.45 -9.68 1.79
C LEU A 142 51.00 -9.46 2.25
N THR A 143 50.73 -9.63 3.55
CA THR A 143 49.35 -9.75 4.04
C THR A 143 48.66 -8.41 4.23
N GLN A 144 49.29 -7.48 4.96
CA GLN A 144 48.64 -6.23 5.37
C GLN A 144 48.70 -5.15 4.31
N LYS A 145 49.63 -5.25 3.36
CA LYS A 145 49.82 -4.28 2.29
C LYS A 145 49.35 -4.84 0.96
N PHE A 146 49.98 -5.90 0.46
CA PHE A 146 49.67 -6.43 -0.87
C PHE A 146 48.29 -7.09 -0.94
N LEU A 147 48.06 -8.20 -0.22
CA LEU A 147 46.79 -8.95 -0.31
C LEU A 147 45.59 -8.12 0.16
N LYS A 148 45.70 -7.43 1.31
CA LYS A 148 44.61 -6.57 1.82
C LYS A 148 44.22 -5.40 0.90
N SER A 149 45.14 -4.92 0.06
CA SER A 149 44.83 -3.85 -0.89
C SER A 149 44.37 -4.38 -2.25
N GLY A 150 44.19 -5.70 -2.40
CA GLY A 150 43.91 -6.33 -3.69
C GLY A 150 45.06 -6.18 -4.69
N GLY A 151 46.31 -6.14 -4.23
CA GLY A 151 47.49 -6.03 -5.10
C GLY A 151 47.83 -4.61 -5.56
N VAL A 152 47.33 -3.57 -4.87
CA VAL A 152 47.63 -2.15 -5.18
C VAL A 152 48.88 -1.66 -4.44
N ASP A 153 48.99 -1.92 -3.14
CA ASP A 153 50.16 -1.59 -2.32
C ASP A 153 51.17 -2.74 -2.41
N ASP A 154 52.17 -2.60 -3.27
CA ASP A 154 53.21 -3.60 -3.54
C ASP A 154 54.59 -3.15 -3.03
N PRO A 155 54.91 -3.43 -1.75
CA PRO A 155 56.20 -3.13 -1.15
C PRO A 155 57.39 -3.77 -1.87
N THR A 156 58.55 -3.11 -1.73
CA THR A 156 59.83 -3.61 -2.23
C THR A 156 60.68 -4.19 -1.11
N ASP A 157 61.57 -5.11 -1.47
CA ASP A 157 62.65 -5.58 -0.59
C ASP A 157 63.77 -4.51 -0.45
N GLY A 158 64.81 -4.84 0.31
CA GLY A 158 65.96 -3.95 0.53
C GLY A 158 66.78 -3.62 -0.74
N ASN A 159 66.55 -4.32 -1.84
CA ASN A 159 67.18 -4.10 -3.14
C ASN A 159 66.24 -3.37 -4.13
N GLY A 160 65.05 -2.96 -3.68
CA GLY A 160 64.07 -2.24 -4.49
C GLY A 160 63.23 -3.14 -5.42
N ILE A 161 63.30 -4.47 -5.27
CA ILE A 161 62.49 -5.40 -6.06
C ILE A 161 61.11 -5.53 -5.44
N LYS A 162 60.07 -5.38 -6.26
CA LYS A 162 58.68 -5.49 -5.83
C LYS A 162 58.31 -6.91 -5.45
N GLY A 163 57.43 -7.06 -4.49
CA GLY A 163 56.95 -8.37 -4.08
C GLY A 163 56.16 -9.09 -5.16
N SER A 164 55.41 -8.36 -6.00
CA SER A 164 54.72 -8.93 -7.16
C SER A 164 55.66 -9.62 -8.17
N GLU A 165 56.90 -9.15 -8.32
CA GLU A 165 57.90 -9.83 -9.16
C GLU A 165 58.23 -11.22 -8.61
N TYR A 166 58.23 -11.38 -7.29
CA TYR A 166 58.44 -12.67 -6.65
C TYR A 166 57.25 -13.61 -6.82
N LEU A 167 56.02 -13.10 -6.85
CA LEU A 167 54.85 -13.92 -7.20
C LEU A 167 54.98 -14.52 -8.61
N ALA A 168 55.44 -13.71 -9.57
CA ALA A 168 55.66 -14.14 -10.95
C ALA A 168 56.83 -15.15 -11.08
N ILE A 169 57.96 -14.91 -10.41
CA ILE A 169 59.13 -15.79 -10.46
C ILE A 169 58.84 -17.14 -9.78
N PHE A 170 58.21 -17.10 -8.61
CA PHE A 170 57.97 -18.25 -7.75
C PHE A 170 56.59 -18.90 -7.96
N THR A 171 55.95 -18.65 -9.10
CA THR A 171 54.70 -19.32 -9.47
C THR A 171 54.89 -20.81 -9.78
N ALA A 172 53.89 -21.61 -9.41
CA ALA A 172 53.74 -23.03 -9.74
C ALA A 172 54.87 -23.98 -9.25
N TYR A 173 55.57 -23.64 -8.17
CA TYR A 173 56.41 -24.60 -7.48
C TYR A 173 55.59 -25.47 -6.52
N GLN A 174 55.91 -26.76 -6.46
CA GLN A 174 55.34 -27.68 -5.46
C GLN A 174 55.82 -27.30 -4.05
N THR A 175 54.90 -27.33 -3.09
CA THR A 175 55.20 -27.13 -1.66
C THR A 175 54.64 -28.28 -0.83
N PRO A 176 55.26 -28.65 0.30
CA PRO A 176 54.76 -29.71 1.18
C PRO A 176 53.59 -29.27 2.07
N PHE A 177 53.13 -28.01 1.92
CA PHE A 177 52.05 -27.41 2.70
C PHE A 177 50.75 -27.52 1.89
N ASN A 178 49.68 -28.01 2.53
CA ASN A 178 48.37 -28.15 1.91
C ASN A 178 47.48 -26.97 2.31
N THR A 179 46.83 -26.36 1.32
CA THR A 179 45.71 -25.44 1.51
C THR A 179 44.42 -26.24 1.35
N ASP A 180 43.48 -26.06 2.28
CA ASP A 180 42.18 -26.74 2.24
C ASP A 180 41.14 -25.78 1.67
N HIS A 181 40.80 -25.99 0.41
CA HIS A 181 39.76 -25.25 -0.31
C HIS A 181 38.53 -26.14 -0.52
N SER A 182 38.19 -27.00 0.46
CA SER A 182 36.96 -27.81 0.46
C SER A 182 35.89 -27.26 1.42
N ILE A 183 36.19 -26.11 2.03
CA ILE A 183 35.35 -25.40 2.98
C ILE A 183 34.90 -24.08 2.33
N GLY A 184 33.80 -23.49 2.81
CA GLY A 184 33.42 -22.15 2.36
C GLY A 184 34.42 -21.08 2.79
N GLU A 185 34.88 -20.29 1.83
CA GLU A 185 35.84 -19.20 1.95
C GLU A 185 35.18 -17.84 1.67
N VAL A 186 35.78 -16.77 2.19
CA VAL A 186 35.40 -15.39 1.86
C VAL A 186 36.57 -14.74 1.15
N ILE A 187 36.43 -14.55 -0.15
CA ILE A 187 37.47 -14.09 -1.06
C ILE A 187 37.14 -12.67 -1.50
N LYS A 188 38.09 -11.74 -1.31
CA LYS A 188 37.92 -10.33 -1.66
C LYS A 188 39.03 -9.89 -2.60
N GLY A 189 38.65 -9.26 -3.71
CA GLY A 189 39.55 -8.58 -4.63
C GLY A 189 39.95 -7.20 -4.12
N GLY A 190 40.12 -6.27 -5.05
CA GLY A 190 40.43 -4.87 -4.84
C GLY A 190 39.83 -3.99 -5.92
N ILE A 191 40.48 -2.85 -6.20
CA ILE A 191 40.02 -1.91 -7.25
C ILE A 191 40.58 -2.26 -8.65
N GLY A 192 41.19 -3.43 -8.78
CA GLY A 192 41.96 -3.86 -9.94
C GLY A 192 41.14 -4.77 -10.85
N LYS A 193 41.79 -5.42 -11.81
CA LYS A 193 41.18 -6.54 -12.51
C LYS A 193 41.53 -7.84 -11.80
N ASP A 194 40.54 -8.46 -11.18
CA ASP A 194 40.69 -9.65 -10.36
C ASP A 194 40.07 -10.88 -11.04
N GLN A 195 40.60 -12.06 -10.71
CA GLN A 195 39.95 -13.34 -10.95
C GLN A 195 39.91 -14.11 -9.63
N LEU A 196 38.71 -14.30 -9.12
CA LEU A 196 38.43 -14.95 -7.85
C LEU A 196 37.70 -16.29 -8.13
N SER A 197 38.17 -17.37 -7.52
CA SER A 197 37.66 -18.74 -7.67
C SER A 197 37.42 -19.36 -6.30
N GLY A 198 36.19 -19.77 -6.01
CA GLY A 198 35.82 -20.45 -4.75
C GLY A 198 36.32 -21.89 -4.65
N LEU A 199 36.43 -22.58 -5.80
CA LEU A 199 36.85 -23.99 -5.88
C LEU A 199 35.78 -24.94 -5.32
N ASP A 200 36.01 -25.59 -4.18
CA ASP A 200 35.02 -26.47 -3.54
C ASP A 200 34.54 -25.81 -2.23
N GLY A 201 33.25 -25.87 -1.93
CA GLY A 201 32.70 -25.24 -0.72
C GLY A 201 31.58 -24.27 -1.05
N ASN A 202 31.08 -23.56 -0.05
CA ASN A 202 30.08 -22.52 -0.26
C ASN A 202 30.76 -21.18 -0.05
N ASP A 203 31.20 -20.56 -1.13
CA ASP A 203 32.11 -19.43 -1.08
C ASP A 203 31.38 -18.10 -1.20
N THR A 204 32.00 -17.03 -0.70
CA THR A 204 31.55 -15.65 -0.91
C THR A 204 32.65 -14.85 -1.57
N LEU A 205 32.37 -14.36 -2.78
CA LEU A 205 33.32 -13.67 -3.65
C LEU A 205 32.89 -12.21 -3.81
N SER A 206 33.82 -11.28 -3.55
CA SER A 206 33.63 -9.84 -3.80
C SER A 206 34.80 -9.32 -4.64
N GLY A 207 34.56 -8.98 -5.91
CA GLY A 207 35.58 -8.38 -6.79
C GLY A 207 35.98 -6.97 -6.31
N LEU A 208 34.96 -6.19 -5.95
CA LEU A 208 35.00 -4.76 -5.65
C LEU A 208 35.01 -3.90 -6.93
N GLY A 209 36.01 -3.07 -7.15
CA GLY A 209 36.06 -2.19 -8.32
C GLY A 209 36.89 -2.78 -9.44
N GLY A 210 36.58 -2.44 -10.69
CA GLY A 210 37.25 -3.00 -11.86
C GLY A 210 36.43 -4.10 -12.54
N ASN A 211 36.97 -4.65 -13.65
CA ASN A 211 36.27 -5.67 -14.44
C ASN A 211 36.74 -7.06 -14.04
N ASP A 212 36.01 -7.68 -13.13
CA ASP A 212 36.44 -8.89 -12.45
C ASP A 212 35.89 -10.18 -13.07
N THR A 213 36.43 -11.31 -12.66
CA THR A 213 35.91 -12.64 -12.96
C THR A 213 35.68 -13.39 -11.66
N LEU A 214 34.43 -13.69 -11.35
CA LEU A 214 34.02 -14.41 -10.14
C LEU A 214 33.54 -15.82 -10.53
N ILE A 215 34.23 -16.83 -10.04
CA ILE A 215 33.99 -18.24 -10.33
C ILE A 215 33.63 -18.92 -9.01
N GLY A 216 32.38 -19.33 -8.82
CA GLY A 216 31.97 -20.02 -7.58
C GLY A 216 32.68 -21.37 -7.46
N GLY A 217 32.24 -22.33 -8.25
CA GLY A 217 32.87 -23.65 -8.30
C GLY A 217 31.87 -24.73 -7.93
N LEU A 218 32.26 -25.64 -7.02
CA LEU A 218 31.40 -26.68 -6.48
C LEU A 218 30.81 -26.23 -5.13
N GLY A 219 29.50 -26.02 -5.09
CA GLY A 219 28.76 -25.77 -3.87
C GLY A 219 27.66 -24.76 -4.10
N ILE A 220 27.37 -23.93 -3.10
CA ILE A 220 26.43 -22.80 -3.22
C ILE A 220 27.21 -21.52 -2.99
N ASP A 221 27.48 -20.81 -4.07
CA ASP A 221 28.40 -19.67 -4.05
C ASP A 221 27.66 -18.34 -4.14
N VAL A 222 28.25 -17.32 -3.51
CA VAL A 222 27.70 -15.96 -3.41
C VAL A 222 28.64 -14.99 -4.12
N ALA A 223 28.14 -14.25 -5.11
CA ALA A 223 28.76 -13.00 -5.53
C ALA A 223 28.15 -11.84 -4.71
N ASP A 224 28.99 -11.20 -3.88
CA ASP A 224 28.56 -10.18 -2.91
C ASP A 224 29.02 -8.79 -3.34
N TYR A 225 28.05 -7.98 -3.76
CA TYR A 225 28.20 -6.58 -4.14
C TYR A 225 27.74 -5.60 -3.06
N SER A 226 27.45 -6.05 -1.84
CA SER A 226 26.88 -5.20 -0.78
C SER A 226 27.81 -4.10 -0.26
N LEU A 227 29.08 -4.10 -0.68
CA LEU A 227 30.04 -3.03 -0.40
C LEU A 227 30.17 -2.00 -1.55
N GLU A 228 29.57 -2.29 -2.70
CA GLU A 228 29.59 -1.38 -3.84
C GLU A 228 28.64 -0.20 -3.65
N THR A 229 29.03 0.94 -4.23
CA THR A 229 28.34 2.21 -3.99
C THR A 229 27.53 2.71 -5.19
N THR A 230 27.60 2.00 -6.32
CA THR A 230 26.86 2.30 -7.54
C THR A 230 25.88 1.18 -7.85
N PRO A 231 24.68 1.47 -8.34
CA PRO A 231 23.69 0.45 -8.66
C PRO A 231 24.19 -0.58 -9.68
N ILE A 232 23.71 -1.80 -9.52
CA ILE A 232 23.83 -2.89 -10.48
C ILE A 232 22.79 -2.74 -11.58
N THR A 233 23.21 -3.02 -12.81
CA THR A 233 22.31 -3.43 -13.88
C THR A 233 22.71 -4.82 -14.35
N LEU A 234 21.78 -5.76 -14.26
CA LEU A 234 22.00 -7.15 -14.64
C LEU A 234 21.10 -7.54 -15.82
N THR A 235 21.66 -8.27 -16.78
CA THR A 235 20.89 -9.00 -17.80
C THR A 235 21.22 -10.49 -17.67
N LEU A 236 20.26 -11.27 -17.18
CA LEU A 236 20.42 -12.72 -17.05
C LEU A 236 19.99 -13.44 -18.34
N VAL A 237 20.89 -14.27 -18.87
CA VAL A 237 20.63 -15.23 -19.95
C VAL A 237 20.82 -16.65 -19.43
N LYS A 238 20.01 -17.59 -19.94
CA LYS A 238 20.06 -19.00 -19.54
C LYS A 238 21.44 -19.58 -19.83
N ASN A 239 21.96 -20.36 -18.88
CA ASN A 239 23.18 -21.13 -19.08
C ASN A 239 22.97 -22.10 -20.27
N PRO A 240 23.78 -22.00 -21.34
CA PRO A 240 23.65 -22.92 -22.48
C PRO A 240 24.02 -24.37 -22.10
N ASP A 241 24.74 -24.57 -20.99
CA ASP A 241 24.98 -25.91 -20.44
C ASP A 241 23.91 -26.27 -19.38
N PRO A 242 23.01 -27.22 -19.67
CA PRO A 242 21.96 -27.63 -18.73
C PRO A 242 22.49 -28.41 -17.51
N LYS A 243 23.81 -28.71 -17.45
CA LYS A 243 24.45 -29.44 -16.34
C LYS A 243 25.01 -28.52 -15.25
N LEU A 244 25.15 -27.23 -15.51
CA LEU A 244 25.67 -26.25 -14.56
C LEU A 244 24.51 -25.50 -13.89
N THR A 245 24.56 -25.38 -12.57
CA THR A 245 23.67 -24.51 -11.78
C THR A 245 24.26 -23.10 -11.69
N GLY A 246 23.47 -22.14 -11.23
CA GLY A 246 23.96 -20.78 -10.99
C GLY A 246 23.93 -19.86 -12.22
N ILE A 247 24.44 -18.65 -12.00
CA ILE A 247 24.54 -17.56 -12.96
C ILE A 247 25.84 -17.73 -13.76
N ASN A 248 25.69 -17.78 -15.09
CA ASN A 248 26.80 -17.60 -16.03
C ASN A 248 26.47 -16.38 -16.90
N GLY A 249 27.26 -15.30 -16.77
CA GLY A 249 26.95 -14.06 -17.46
C GLY A 249 27.79 -12.89 -16.97
N THR A 250 27.27 -11.68 -17.16
CA THR A 250 27.96 -10.45 -16.75
C THR A 250 27.07 -9.59 -15.86
N VAL A 251 27.66 -9.04 -14.80
CA VAL A 251 27.05 -8.05 -13.91
C VAL A 251 27.69 -6.70 -14.22
N LYS A 252 26.89 -5.65 -14.43
CA LYS A 252 27.40 -4.30 -14.63
C LYS A 252 27.21 -3.48 -13.36
N VAL A 253 28.28 -2.85 -12.86
CA VAL A 253 28.29 -2.01 -11.66
C VAL A 253 28.88 -0.66 -12.02
N GLY A 254 28.04 0.37 -12.20
CA GLY A 254 28.50 1.66 -12.70
C GLY A 254 29.16 1.56 -14.10
N SER A 255 30.46 1.86 -14.19
CA SER A 255 31.25 1.70 -15.43
C SER A 255 31.79 0.29 -15.66
N ASP A 256 31.77 -0.52 -14.61
CA ASP A 256 32.54 -1.76 -14.53
C ASP A 256 31.66 -2.94 -14.95
N THR A 257 32.29 -4.01 -15.45
CA THR A 257 31.60 -5.19 -15.95
C THR A 257 32.33 -6.45 -15.51
N ASP A 258 31.71 -7.17 -14.59
CA ASP A 258 32.20 -8.42 -14.05
C ASP A 258 31.65 -9.60 -14.82
N THR A 259 32.41 -10.68 -14.86
CA THR A 259 32.02 -11.96 -15.44
C THR A 259 31.80 -12.97 -14.33
N LEU A 260 30.63 -13.60 -14.30
CA LEU A 260 30.25 -14.59 -13.30
C LEU A 260 30.18 -15.97 -13.94
N SER A 261 30.62 -16.98 -13.19
CA SER A 261 30.45 -18.39 -13.51
C SER A 261 30.12 -19.20 -12.26
N SER A 262 29.13 -20.08 -12.34
CA SER A 262 28.73 -20.99 -11.27
C SER A 262 28.41 -20.25 -9.96
N ILE A 263 27.63 -19.16 -10.03
CA ILE A 263 27.21 -18.39 -8.86
C ILE A 263 25.72 -18.64 -8.57
N GLU A 264 25.40 -19.29 -7.46
CA GLU A 264 24.01 -19.56 -7.07
C GLU A 264 23.32 -18.36 -6.42
N THR A 265 24.05 -17.47 -5.76
CA THR A 265 23.48 -16.30 -5.07
C THR A 265 24.15 -15.02 -5.51
N LEU A 266 23.34 -14.04 -5.91
CA LEU A 266 23.82 -12.69 -6.21
C LEU A 266 23.20 -11.72 -5.21
N LYS A 267 24.03 -11.08 -4.41
CA LYS A 267 23.62 -10.08 -3.42
C LYS A 267 24.00 -8.69 -3.91
N PHE A 268 23.01 -7.82 -4.02
CA PHE A 268 23.20 -6.53 -4.70
C PHE A 268 23.69 -5.45 -3.74
N THR A 269 23.66 -4.21 -4.22
CA THR A 269 24.24 -3.06 -3.53
C THR A 269 23.23 -2.48 -2.52
N PRO A 270 23.63 -1.52 -1.68
CA PRO A 270 22.70 -0.75 -0.87
C PRO A 270 22.01 0.40 -1.64
N LYS A 271 21.77 0.23 -2.95
CA LYS A 271 21.20 1.24 -3.85
C LYS A 271 20.00 0.65 -4.58
N ASP A 272 19.17 1.52 -5.15
CA ASP A 272 18.04 1.10 -6.00
C ASP A 272 18.57 0.38 -7.26
N ASP A 273 18.57 -0.95 -7.20
CA ASP A 273 19.13 -1.83 -8.21
C ASP A 273 18.07 -2.27 -9.23
N ILE A 274 18.48 -2.54 -10.48
CA ILE A 274 17.56 -2.97 -11.55
C ILE A 274 18.09 -4.22 -12.22
N VAL A 275 17.29 -5.28 -12.18
CA VAL A 275 17.57 -6.53 -12.87
C VAL A 275 16.58 -6.79 -13.97
N LYS A 276 17.08 -6.95 -15.19
CA LYS A 276 16.29 -7.38 -16.34
C LYS A 276 16.46 -8.87 -16.57
N ILE A 277 15.34 -9.58 -16.53
CA ILE A 277 15.29 -11.03 -16.68
C ILE A 277 14.82 -11.36 -18.11
N GLN A 278 15.73 -11.93 -18.92
CA GLN A 278 15.32 -12.53 -20.18
C GLN A 278 14.93 -13.99 -20.00
N SER A 279 15.55 -14.72 -19.07
CA SER A 279 15.23 -16.11 -18.76
C SER A 279 15.69 -16.46 -17.35
N LEU A 280 14.97 -17.34 -16.66
CA LEU A 280 15.30 -17.72 -15.28
C LEU A 280 16.44 -18.76 -15.25
N PRO A 281 17.60 -18.46 -14.62
CA PRO A 281 18.60 -19.47 -14.34
C PRO A 281 18.11 -20.40 -13.21
N LYS A 282 18.48 -21.69 -13.30
CA LYS A 282 18.01 -22.72 -12.36
C LYS A 282 18.84 -22.68 -11.07
N GLY A 283 18.16 -22.70 -9.92
CA GLY A 283 18.80 -22.78 -8.60
C GLY A 283 19.45 -21.48 -8.15
N VAL A 284 19.05 -20.35 -8.72
CA VAL A 284 19.58 -19.03 -8.40
C VAL A 284 18.74 -18.32 -7.35
N THR A 285 19.40 -17.61 -6.44
CA THR A 285 18.82 -16.63 -5.53
C THR A 285 19.31 -15.24 -5.87
N LEU A 286 18.39 -14.29 -6.05
CA LEU A 286 18.69 -12.87 -6.18
C LEU A 286 18.30 -12.16 -4.89
N ASP A 287 19.19 -11.36 -4.33
CA ASP A 287 18.93 -10.55 -3.14
C ASP A 287 19.18 -9.08 -3.47
N GLY A 288 18.11 -8.27 -3.52
CA GLY A 288 18.18 -6.84 -3.83
C GLY A 288 18.95 -6.02 -2.80
N GLY A 289 19.13 -6.54 -1.58
CA GLY A 289 19.86 -5.82 -0.54
C GLY A 289 19.05 -4.70 0.11
N GLU A 290 19.63 -3.51 0.21
CA GLU A 290 18.93 -2.31 0.69
C GLU A 290 18.67 -1.39 -0.48
N GLY A 291 17.51 -0.72 -0.49
CA GLY A 291 17.16 0.15 -1.60
C GLY A 291 15.71 -0.05 -1.99
N LYS A 292 15.36 0.42 -3.18
CA LYS A 292 14.12 0.09 -3.87
C LYS A 292 14.45 -0.72 -5.12
N ASP A 293 14.45 -2.03 -4.97
CA ASP A 293 15.02 -2.90 -5.98
C ASP A 293 13.96 -3.39 -6.96
N THR A 294 14.32 -3.35 -8.25
CA THR A 294 13.42 -3.64 -9.36
C THR A 294 13.77 -4.96 -10.03
N LEU A 295 12.78 -5.84 -10.10
CA LEU A 295 12.83 -7.07 -10.87
C LEU A 295 11.95 -6.95 -12.13
N ASP A 296 12.59 -6.87 -13.29
CA ASP A 296 11.97 -6.51 -14.56
C ASP A 296 11.92 -7.69 -15.56
N PHE A 297 10.70 -8.14 -15.87
CA PHE A 297 10.39 -9.23 -16.80
C PHE A 297 9.89 -8.75 -18.17
N SER A 298 9.94 -7.45 -18.47
CA SER A 298 9.43 -6.88 -19.72
C SER A 298 10.10 -7.42 -20.99
N THR A 299 11.28 -8.05 -20.84
CA THR A 299 12.05 -8.65 -21.94
C THR A 299 12.15 -10.18 -21.84
N ALA A 300 11.32 -10.81 -21.00
CA ALA A 300 11.37 -12.23 -20.73
C ALA A 300 11.02 -13.11 -21.96
N ASN A 301 11.71 -14.25 -22.05
CA ASN A 301 11.57 -15.31 -23.04
C ASN A 301 11.85 -16.65 -22.32
N PRO A 302 10.85 -17.52 -22.06
CA PRO A 302 9.67 -17.74 -22.89
C PRO A 302 8.57 -16.70 -22.76
N LYS A 303 7.75 -16.61 -23.81
CA LYS A 303 6.57 -15.76 -23.99
C LYS A 303 5.38 -16.25 -23.15
N VAL A 304 5.52 -16.23 -21.84
CA VAL A 304 4.51 -16.64 -20.85
C VAL A 304 4.50 -15.64 -19.70
N GLY A 305 3.40 -15.58 -18.96
CA GLY A 305 3.30 -14.71 -17.80
C GLY A 305 4.22 -15.14 -16.64
N VAL A 306 4.76 -14.16 -15.94
CA VAL A 306 5.51 -14.33 -14.70
C VAL A 306 4.55 -14.55 -13.53
N GLN A 307 4.95 -15.43 -12.61
CA GLN A 307 4.27 -15.60 -11.32
C GLN A 307 5.26 -15.24 -10.22
N VAL A 308 5.01 -14.13 -9.55
CA VAL A 308 5.78 -13.67 -8.38
C VAL A 308 5.00 -14.05 -7.13
N ASP A 309 5.67 -14.69 -6.17
CA ASP A 309 5.15 -14.91 -4.82
C ASP A 309 6.21 -14.41 -3.82
N SER A 310 6.02 -13.18 -3.30
CA SER A 310 6.99 -12.57 -2.38
C SER A 310 6.93 -13.20 -0.98
N THR A 311 5.81 -13.84 -0.61
CA THR A 311 5.65 -14.55 0.66
C THR A 311 6.56 -15.78 0.71
N THR A 312 6.52 -16.59 -0.36
CA THR A 312 7.37 -17.78 -0.52
C THR A 312 8.73 -17.46 -1.10
N LYS A 313 8.94 -16.21 -1.55
CA LYS A 313 10.19 -15.71 -2.13
C LYS A 313 10.58 -16.43 -3.42
N VAL A 314 9.58 -16.78 -4.24
CA VAL A 314 9.78 -17.54 -5.48
C VAL A 314 9.18 -16.78 -6.65
N VAL A 315 9.92 -16.77 -7.76
CA VAL A 315 9.42 -16.32 -9.06
C VAL A 315 9.44 -17.49 -10.04
N LYS A 316 8.39 -17.61 -10.83
CA LYS A 316 8.26 -18.62 -11.90
C LYS A 316 8.01 -17.97 -13.24
N LEU A 317 8.58 -18.58 -14.28
CA LEU A 317 8.35 -18.25 -15.67
C LEU A 317 8.23 -19.57 -16.43
N GLY A 318 7.00 -19.99 -16.70
CA GLY A 318 6.73 -21.35 -17.19
C GLY A 318 7.12 -22.42 -16.16
N SER A 319 7.96 -23.37 -16.55
CA SER A 319 8.47 -24.44 -15.66
C SER A 319 9.70 -24.04 -14.86
N ASP A 320 10.34 -22.92 -15.21
CA ASP A 320 11.59 -22.47 -14.59
C ASP A 320 11.25 -21.59 -13.37
N SER A 321 12.13 -21.58 -12.36
CA SER A 321 11.95 -20.82 -11.12
C SER A 321 13.27 -20.32 -10.55
N LEU A 322 13.24 -19.18 -9.88
CA LEU A 322 14.33 -18.65 -9.05
C LEU A 322 13.81 -18.15 -7.69
N SER A 323 14.71 -18.00 -6.73
CA SER A 323 14.40 -17.41 -5.42
C SER A 323 14.74 -15.92 -5.39
N ILE A 324 13.95 -15.12 -4.69
CA ILE A 324 14.16 -13.68 -4.53
C ILE A 324 14.19 -13.25 -3.07
N ALA A 325 14.91 -12.18 -2.75
CA ALA A 325 14.84 -11.50 -1.47
C ALA A 325 14.99 -10.00 -1.68
N ASN A 326 14.32 -9.21 -0.83
CA ASN A 326 14.45 -7.75 -0.78
C ASN A 326 14.25 -7.09 -2.16
N PHE A 327 13.10 -7.37 -2.79
CA PHE A 327 12.64 -6.65 -3.97
C PHE A 327 11.28 -6.02 -3.66
N GLU A 328 11.16 -4.73 -3.98
CA GLU A 328 9.96 -3.95 -3.69
C GLU A 328 9.22 -3.54 -4.96
N ILE A 329 9.86 -3.66 -6.14
CA ILE A 329 9.31 -3.25 -7.43
C ILE A 329 9.33 -4.43 -8.41
N PHE A 330 8.17 -4.73 -8.99
CA PHE A 330 8.04 -5.79 -10.00
C PHE A 330 7.50 -5.20 -11.31
N VAL A 331 8.09 -5.62 -12.44
CA VAL A 331 7.60 -5.29 -13.78
C VAL A 331 7.35 -6.59 -14.52
N GLY A 332 6.13 -6.74 -15.01
CA GLY A 332 5.61 -7.90 -15.70
C GLY A 332 6.11 -8.09 -17.12
N THR A 333 5.56 -9.12 -17.75
CA THR A 333 5.79 -9.52 -19.12
C THR A 333 4.78 -8.81 -20.05
N ALA A 334 4.59 -9.35 -21.26
CA ALA A 334 3.52 -8.93 -22.16
C ALA A 334 2.36 -9.94 -22.18
N TYR A 335 2.26 -10.75 -21.13
CA TYR A 335 1.30 -11.84 -20.96
C TYR A 335 0.71 -11.74 -19.57
N ASN A 336 -0.40 -12.43 -19.36
CA ASN A 336 -1.08 -12.46 -18.08
C ASN A 336 -0.18 -12.93 -16.92
N ASP A 337 0.16 -12.00 -16.06
CA ASP A 337 1.04 -12.17 -14.93
C ASP A 337 0.25 -12.31 -13.61
N ILE A 338 0.91 -12.90 -12.61
CA ILE A 338 0.38 -13.01 -11.25
C ILE A 338 1.42 -12.45 -10.29
N PHE A 339 1.05 -11.39 -9.57
CA PHE A 339 1.85 -10.77 -8.53
C PHE A 339 1.20 -11.03 -7.18
N LYS A 340 1.61 -12.11 -6.53
CA LYS A 340 1.25 -12.39 -5.15
C LYS A 340 2.26 -11.74 -4.22
N VAL A 341 1.89 -10.59 -3.65
CA VAL A 341 2.83 -9.68 -3.00
C VAL A 341 2.48 -9.42 -1.55
N ASP A 342 3.51 -9.08 -0.77
CA ASP A 342 3.40 -8.65 0.62
C ASP A 342 3.43 -7.12 0.74
N GLU A 343 3.29 -6.63 1.97
CA GLU A 343 3.19 -5.20 2.25
C GLU A 343 4.49 -4.40 2.00
N LYS A 344 5.62 -5.06 1.70
CA LYS A 344 6.88 -4.37 1.36
C LYS A 344 6.93 -3.95 -0.10
N THR A 345 6.10 -4.56 -0.94
CA THR A 345 6.01 -4.18 -2.34
C THR A 345 5.46 -2.76 -2.43
N ILE A 346 6.17 -1.89 -3.14
CA ILE A 346 5.79 -0.47 -3.30
C ILE A 346 5.27 -0.17 -4.69
N LYS A 347 5.61 -1.00 -5.68
CA LYS A 347 5.17 -0.81 -7.06
C LYS A 347 5.07 -2.12 -7.85
N VAL A 348 4.01 -2.25 -8.62
CA VAL A 348 3.85 -3.31 -9.62
C VAL A 348 3.42 -2.69 -10.96
N ASP A 349 4.09 -3.07 -12.03
CA ASP A 349 3.66 -2.81 -13.40
C ASP A 349 3.33 -4.16 -14.05
N GLY A 350 2.08 -4.38 -14.44
CA GLY A 350 1.64 -5.64 -15.06
C GLY A 350 2.19 -5.83 -16.47
N GLY A 351 2.54 -4.74 -17.15
CA GLY A 351 2.90 -4.81 -18.57
C GLY A 351 1.67 -4.94 -19.45
N GLU A 352 1.74 -5.78 -20.49
CA GLU A 352 0.55 -6.05 -21.33
C GLU A 352 -0.06 -7.38 -20.90
N GLY A 353 -1.37 -7.56 -21.05
CA GLY A 353 -2.02 -8.80 -20.67
C GLY A 353 -3.27 -8.52 -19.86
N ILE A 354 -3.69 -9.54 -19.12
CA ILE A 354 -4.70 -9.44 -18.08
C ILE A 354 -4.02 -9.92 -16.80
N ASP A 355 -3.68 -8.98 -15.94
CA ASP A 355 -2.77 -9.23 -14.82
C ASP A 355 -3.53 -9.30 -13.49
N LEU A 356 -2.96 -10.04 -12.53
CA LEU A 356 -3.51 -10.19 -11.18
C LEU A 356 -2.54 -9.66 -10.14
N LEU A 357 -3.01 -8.74 -9.30
CA LEU A 357 -2.36 -8.32 -8.08
C LEU A 357 -3.08 -8.93 -6.87
N ASP A 358 -2.38 -9.83 -6.16
CA ASP A 358 -2.95 -10.68 -5.10
C ASP A 358 -2.30 -10.39 -3.74
N PHE A 359 -3.11 -9.87 -2.82
CA PHE A 359 -2.77 -9.57 -1.43
C PHE A 359 -3.38 -10.56 -0.43
N SER A 360 -3.84 -11.74 -0.86
CA SER A 360 -4.55 -12.69 0.00
C SER A 360 -3.75 -13.14 1.23
N ASN A 361 -2.43 -13.00 1.17
CA ASN A 361 -1.49 -13.35 2.25
C ASN A 361 -1.03 -12.14 3.08
N SER A 362 -1.49 -10.93 2.76
CA SER A 362 -1.11 -9.74 3.51
C SER A 362 -1.50 -9.88 4.98
N SER A 363 -0.60 -9.45 5.86
CA SER A 363 -0.80 -9.47 7.31
C SER A 363 -1.39 -8.18 7.87
N LYS A 364 -1.71 -7.22 6.99
CA LYS A 364 -2.18 -5.86 7.28
C LYS A 364 -3.17 -5.37 6.20
N PRO A 365 -3.97 -4.33 6.50
CA PRO A 365 -4.69 -3.56 5.50
C PRO A 365 -3.79 -3.12 4.34
N ILE A 366 -4.31 -3.16 3.12
CA ILE A 366 -3.65 -2.65 1.93
C ILE A 366 -4.26 -1.34 1.45
N THR A 367 -3.47 -0.56 0.73
CA THR A 367 -3.95 0.58 -0.04
C THR A 367 -3.25 0.56 -1.38
N VAL A 368 -4.02 0.52 -2.47
CA VAL A 368 -3.51 0.55 -3.84
C VAL A 368 -4.05 1.76 -4.59
N ASP A 369 -3.19 2.39 -5.38
CA ASP A 369 -3.51 3.59 -6.16
C ASP A 369 -2.71 3.59 -7.48
N PRO A 370 -3.33 3.87 -8.64
CA PRO A 370 -2.62 3.84 -9.93
C PRO A 370 -1.66 5.04 -10.10
N VAL A 371 -1.88 6.12 -9.35
CA VAL A 371 -1.15 7.39 -9.47
C VAL A 371 -0.21 7.61 -8.28
N LYS A 372 -0.67 7.34 -7.05
CA LYS A 372 0.09 7.59 -5.83
C LYS A 372 0.90 6.35 -5.45
N GLY A 373 2.20 6.55 -5.16
CA GLY A 373 3.06 5.54 -4.54
C GLY A 373 3.77 6.10 -3.31
N GLY A 374 4.05 5.25 -2.33
CA GLY A 374 4.78 5.66 -1.12
C GLY A 374 4.66 4.67 0.04
N THR A 375 5.13 5.05 1.22
CA THR A 375 5.03 4.21 2.41
C THR A 375 3.56 3.89 2.72
N GLY A 376 3.20 2.60 2.65
CA GLY A 376 1.84 2.12 2.91
C GLY A 376 0.86 2.28 1.75
N ILE A 377 1.30 2.77 0.58
CA ILE A 377 0.49 2.83 -0.65
C ILE A 377 1.31 2.19 -1.78
N LEU A 378 0.83 1.04 -2.27
CA LEU A 378 1.41 0.39 -3.43
C LEU A 378 0.89 1.07 -4.69
N GLN A 379 1.81 1.51 -5.56
CA GLN A 379 1.45 2.00 -6.88
C GLN A 379 1.30 0.83 -7.86
N TYR A 380 0.16 0.73 -8.54
CA TYR A 380 0.02 -0.21 -9.65
C TYR A 380 -0.01 0.48 -11.01
N ILE A 381 0.40 -0.21 -12.05
CA ILE A 381 0.35 0.24 -13.44
C ILE A 381 -0.12 -0.95 -14.28
N LYS A 382 -1.14 -0.75 -15.13
CA LYS A 382 -1.68 -1.79 -16.03
C LYS A 382 -1.98 -3.10 -15.30
N ILE A 383 -2.88 -3.03 -14.33
CA ILE A 383 -3.37 -4.20 -13.59
C ILE A 383 -4.89 -4.21 -13.69
N GLU A 384 -5.47 -5.30 -14.19
CA GLU A 384 -6.91 -5.42 -14.37
C GLU A 384 -7.57 -6.16 -13.22
N ASN A 385 -6.90 -7.11 -12.56
CA ASN A 385 -7.50 -7.90 -11.49
C ASN A 385 -6.81 -7.68 -10.14
N PHE A 386 -7.62 -7.58 -9.10
CA PHE A 386 -7.20 -7.39 -7.73
C PHE A 386 -7.84 -8.44 -6.83
N LYS A 387 -7.03 -8.98 -5.92
CA LYS A 387 -7.49 -9.78 -4.78
C LYS A 387 -6.96 -9.16 -3.51
N GLY A 388 -7.85 -8.73 -2.63
CA GLY A 388 -7.51 -8.13 -1.36
C GLY A 388 -7.15 -9.14 -0.28
N SER A 389 -7.00 -8.61 0.91
CA SER A 389 -6.51 -9.26 2.11
C SER A 389 -7.68 -9.76 2.99
N SER A 390 -7.38 -9.99 4.27
CA SER A 390 -8.38 -10.32 5.29
C SER A 390 -8.78 -9.11 6.15
N PHE A 391 -8.34 -7.91 5.74
CA PHE A 391 -8.42 -6.67 6.50
C PHE A 391 -9.07 -5.57 5.65
N ASN A 392 -9.41 -4.46 6.31
CA ASN A 392 -10.07 -3.31 5.68
C ASN A 392 -9.16 -2.64 4.64
N ASP A 393 -9.37 -2.98 3.38
CA ASP A 393 -8.54 -2.59 2.25
C ASP A 393 -9.09 -1.37 1.52
N VAL A 394 -8.21 -0.65 0.83
CA VAL A 394 -8.58 0.50 0.01
C VAL A 394 -8.05 0.34 -1.42
N PHE A 395 -8.96 0.27 -2.38
CA PHE A 395 -8.67 0.17 -3.80
C PHE A 395 -9.06 1.49 -4.48
N THR A 396 -8.09 2.19 -5.07
CA THR A 396 -8.37 3.23 -6.05
C THR A 396 -8.22 2.63 -7.45
N LEU A 397 -9.27 2.63 -8.24
CA LEU A 397 -9.28 2.03 -9.58
C LEU A 397 -8.90 3.06 -10.66
N ASP A 398 -8.56 2.58 -11.85
CA ASP A 398 -8.08 3.43 -12.93
C ASP A 398 -9.19 3.75 -13.95
N LYS A 399 -8.91 3.64 -15.24
CA LYS A 399 -9.88 3.89 -16.32
C LYS A 399 -10.16 2.64 -17.14
N ALA A 400 -9.46 1.55 -16.85
CA ALA A 400 -9.65 0.26 -17.48
C ALA A 400 -10.81 -0.46 -16.80
N ALA A 401 -11.31 -1.53 -17.43
CA ALA A 401 -12.26 -2.40 -16.76
C ALA A 401 -11.51 -3.24 -15.71
N ASN A 402 -11.69 -2.91 -14.44
CA ASN A 402 -11.05 -3.59 -13.33
C ASN A 402 -11.98 -4.64 -12.70
N LYS A 403 -11.38 -5.67 -12.12
CA LYS A 403 -12.06 -6.70 -11.34
C LYS A 403 -11.46 -6.77 -9.93
N VAL A 404 -12.26 -6.54 -8.91
CA VAL A 404 -11.82 -6.55 -7.51
C VAL A 404 -12.59 -7.62 -6.74
N GLU A 405 -11.84 -8.49 -6.05
CA GLU A 405 -12.34 -9.29 -4.92
C GLU A 405 -11.69 -8.73 -3.66
N ALA A 406 -12.42 -7.88 -2.92
CA ALA A 406 -11.83 -7.12 -1.81
C ALA A 406 -11.48 -8.02 -0.60
N GLY A 407 -12.25 -9.08 -0.36
CA GLY A 407 -11.88 -10.15 0.55
C GLY A 407 -12.72 -10.16 1.82
N ASN A 408 -12.07 -10.12 2.99
CA ASN A 408 -12.77 -9.89 4.25
C ASN A 408 -12.32 -8.54 4.79
N GLY A 409 -13.17 -7.88 5.56
CA GLY A 409 -12.88 -6.54 6.08
C GLY A 409 -13.99 -5.59 5.71
N ASN A 410 -13.90 -4.35 6.18
CA ASN A 410 -14.75 -3.29 5.67
C ASN A 410 -13.93 -2.55 4.61
N ASP A 411 -14.15 -2.92 3.35
CA ASP A 411 -13.30 -2.49 2.25
C ASP A 411 -13.86 -1.25 1.55
N ILE A 412 -12.98 -0.45 0.96
CA ILE A 412 -13.35 0.75 0.19
C ILE A 412 -12.82 0.59 -1.24
N MET A 413 -13.72 0.61 -2.21
CA MET A 413 -13.41 0.60 -3.64
C MET A 413 -13.84 1.93 -4.25
N ILE A 414 -12.87 2.72 -4.71
CA ILE A 414 -13.12 3.97 -5.43
C ILE A 414 -13.20 3.61 -6.92
N GLY A 415 -14.42 3.68 -7.48
CA GLY A 415 -14.82 2.99 -8.71
C GLY A 415 -13.98 3.33 -9.94
N GLY A 416 -13.51 4.57 -10.10
CA GLY A 416 -12.83 4.97 -11.33
C GLY A 416 -13.77 4.98 -12.54
N ALA A 417 -13.20 5.05 -13.74
CA ALA A 417 -13.95 4.94 -14.99
C ALA A 417 -13.74 3.55 -15.60
N GLY A 418 -14.59 3.16 -16.54
CA GLY A 418 -14.57 1.80 -17.10
C GLY A 418 -15.74 0.97 -16.60
N ASN A 419 -15.90 -0.24 -17.13
CA ASN A 419 -16.95 -1.16 -16.69
C ASN A 419 -16.36 -2.11 -15.66
N ASP A 420 -16.48 -1.77 -14.39
CA ASP A 420 -15.81 -2.48 -13.31
C ASP A 420 -16.63 -3.64 -12.77
N THR A 421 -15.96 -4.61 -12.16
CA THR A 421 -16.59 -5.71 -11.45
C THR A 421 -16.07 -5.77 -10.02
N LEU A 422 -16.88 -5.32 -9.07
CA LEU A 422 -16.48 -5.07 -7.68
C LEU A 422 -17.24 -6.00 -6.74
N ASP A 423 -16.52 -6.88 -6.04
CA ASP A 423 -17.04 -7.73 -4.98
C ASP A 423 -16.44 -7.31 -3.63
N GLY A 424 -17.28 -6.77 -2.74
CA GLY A 424 -16.88 -6.35 -1.39
C GLY A 424 -16.47 -7.52 -0.50
N GLY A 425 -17.03 -8.71 -0.72
CA GLY A 425 -16.67 -9.87 0.07
C GLY A 425 -17.40 -9.98 1.41
N LEU A 426 -16.69 -10.10 2.54
CA LEU A 426 -17.29 -10.15 3.89
C LEU A 426 -16.99 -8.86 4.64
N GLY A 427 -18.03 -8.18 5.09
CA GLY A 427 -17.93 -7.06 6.02
C GLY A 427 -18.95 -6.00 5.66
N ASN A 428 -18.63 -4.75 5.94
CA ASN A 428 -19.41 -3.61 5.47
C ASN A 428 -18.60 -2.87 4.42
N ASP A 429 -18.89 -3.14 3.16
CA ASP A 429 -18.07 -2.68 2.05
C ASP A 429 -18.65 -1.44 1.39
N THR A 430 -17.78 -0.56 0.92
CA THR A 430 -18.15 0.72 0.32
C THR A 430 -17.63 0.82 -1.10
N VAL A 431 -18.52 1.17 -2.04
CA VAL A 431 -18.12 1.68 -3.35
C VAL A 431 -18.32 3.19 -3.38
N ASP A 432 -17.25 3.92 -3.67
CA ASP A 432 -17.21 5.39 -3.65
C ASP A 432 -17.01 5.95 -5.07
N TYR A 433 -18.06 6.59 -5.59
CA TYR A 433 -18.06 7.31 -6.88
C TYR A 433 -17.93 8.83 -6.71
N SER A 434 -17.61 9.34 -5.52
CA SER A 434 -17.58 10.80 -5.26
C SER A 434 -16.49 11.57 -6.01
N LEU A 435 -15.54 10.86 -6.63
CA LEU A 435 -14.54 11.42 -7.52
C LEU A 435 -14.96 11.41 -9.00
N GLU A 436 -16.04 10.70 -9.35
CA GLU A 436 -16.55 10.65 -10.70
C GLU A 436 -17.20 11.96 -11.13
N THR A 437 -17.08 12.25 -12.41
CA THR A 437 -17.46 13.57 -12.97
C THR A 437 -18.79 13.56 -13.70
N THR A 438 -19.39 12.38 -13.88
CA THR A 438 -20.70 12.18 -14.53
C THR A 438 -21.71 11.65 -13.52
N PRO A 439 -22.99 12.05 -13.61
CA PRO A 439 -24.00 11.59 -12.66
C PRO A 439 -24.29 10.09 -12.79
N ILE A 440 -24.73 9.52 -11.68
CA ILE A 440 -25.23 8.17 -11.56
C ILE A 440 -26.73 8.13 -11.82
N THR A 441 -27.13 7.12 -12.59
CA THR A 441 -28.53 6.67 -12.63
C THR A 441 -28.57 5.21 -12.19
N LEU A 442 -29.08 4.98 -10.99
CA LEU A 442 -29.19 3.65 -10.40
C LEU A 442 -30.65 3.20 -10.43
N THR A 443 -30.90 1.95 -10.81
CA THR A 443 -32.20 1.30 -10.61
C THR A 443 -32.01 0.08 -9.73
N LEU A 444 -32.59 0.10 -8.53
CA LEU A 444 -32.53 -0.99 -7.58
C LEU A 444 -33.68 -1.96 -7.83
N THR A 445 -33.39 -3.06 -8.53
CA THR A 445 -34.32 -4.16 -8.80
C THR A 445 -34.11 -5.35 -7.85
N ASN A 446 -35.09 -6.24 -7.73
CA ASN A 446 -35.00 -7.43 -6.87
C ASN A 446 -33.78 -8.27 -7.29
N GLY A 447 -32.75 -8.30 -6.43
CA GLY A 447 -31.43 -8.83 -6.73
C GLY A 447 -31.49 -10.31 -7.09
N ALA A 448 -31.41 -10.62 -8.39
CA ALA A 448 -30.86 -11.90 -8.78
C ALA A 448 -29.40 -11.88 -8.31
N VAL A 449 -29.08 -12.77 -7.38
CA VAL A 449 -27.69 -13.10 -7.01
C VAL A 449 -26.94 -13.31 -8.32
N VAL A 450 -26.07 -12.38 -8.69
CA VAL A 450 -25.08 -12.65 -9.73
C VAL A 450 -24.20 -13.71 -9.11
N ALA A 451 -24.30 -14.94 -9.61
CA ALA A 451 -23.46 -16.03 -9.16
C ALA A 451 -22.00 -15.57 -9.21
N SER A 452 -21.28 -15.85 -8.12
CA SER A 452 -19.89 -15.47 -7.90
C SER A 452 -19.06 -15.48 -9.18
N ILE A 453 -18.23 -14.45 -9.32
CA ILE A 453 -17.29 -14.11 -10.40
C ILE A 453 -16.27 -15.22 -10.74
N ALA A 454 -16.77 -16.37 -11.17
CA ALA A 454 -16.01 -17.46 -11.79
C ALA A 454 -16.02 -17.30 -13.32
N SER A 455 -15.32 -16.29 -13.83
CA SER A 455 -14.94 -16.28 -15.25
C SER A 455 -13.58 -16.97 -15.39
N ALA A 456 -13.56 -18.00 -16.22
CA ALA A 456 -12.42 -18.86 -16.47
C ALA A 456 -11.39 -18.16 -17.37
N THR A 457 -10.22 -17.82 -16.81
CA THR A 457 -8.89 -18.08 -17.43
C THR A 457 -7.69 -17.86 -16.50
N LEU A 458 -7.84 -17.35 -15.28
CA LEU A 458 -6.82 -17.41 -14.22
C LEU A 458 -7.55 -17.77 -12.93
N SER A 459 -7.20 -18.90 -12.33
CA SER A 459 -7.93 -19.50 -11.22
C SER A 459 -7.87 -18.64 -9.95
N ILE A 460 -8.86 -17.76 -9.78
CA ILE A 460 -9.23 -17.22 -8.48
C ILE A 460 -9.92 -18.37 -7.73
N SER A 461 -9.29 -18.90 -6.68
CA SER A 461 -9.87 -19.97 -5.86
C SER A 461 -11.23 -19.55 -5.32
N ALA A 462 -12.24 -20.38 -5.53
CA ALA A 462 -13.60 -20.15 -5.03
C ALA A 462 -13.62 -19.96 -3.50
N ARG A 463 -14.33 -18.92 -3.05
CA ARG A 463 -14.53 -18.55 -1.65
C ARG A 463 -15.26 -19.67 -0.88
N SER A 464 -14.75 -20.01 0.30
CA SER A 464 -15.31 -21.06 1.16
C SER A 464 -16.59 -20.57 1.84
N ALA A 465 -17.68 -21.31 1.69
CA ALA A 465 -19.06 -20.92 1.98
C ALA A 465 -19.44 -20.95 3.49
N SER A 466 -18.74 -20.20 4.36
CA SER A 466 -19.04 -20.18 5.80
C SER A 466 -19.91 -18.99 6.26
N SER A 467 -20.06 -17.95 5.45
CA SER A 467 -20.97 -16.82 5.69
C SER A 467 -21.38 -16.23 4.35
N THR A 468 -22.69 -16.16 4.09
CA THR A 468 -23.20 -15.54 2.87
C THR A 468 -23.01 -14.03 2.95
N PRO A 469 -22.41 -13.39 1.93
CA PRO A 469 -22.31 -11.93 1.86
C PRO A 469 -23.68 -11.27 1.97
N THR A 470 -23.72 -10.09 2.58
CA THR A 470 -24.90 -9.22 2.62
C THR A 470 -24.78 -8.12 1.56
N GLY A 471 -25.68 -7.12 1.56
CA GLY A 471 -25.52 -5.94 0.70
C GLY A 471 -26.14 -6.03 -0.71
N PHE A 472 -25.85 -5.00 -1.49
CA PHE A 472 -26.32 -4.79 -2.84
C PHE A 472 -25.61 -5.72 -3.83
N ASN A 473 -26.39 -6.32 -4.73
CA ASN A 473 -25.91 -7.07 -5.88
C ASN A 473 -26.66 -6.56 -7.11
N GLY A 474 -25.94 -6.07 -8.11
CA GLY A 474 -26.56 -5.48 -9.28
C GLY A 474 -25.60 -4.63 -10.09
N THR A 475 -26.15 -3.68 -10.85
CA THR A 475 -25.34 -2.79 -11.70
C THR A 475 -25.57 -1.33 -11.35
N VAL A 476 -24.50 -0.54 -11.32
CA VAL A 476 -24.55 0.92 -11.22
C VAL A 476 -24.14 1.50 -12.57
N LYS A 477 -24.88 2.50 -13.06
CA LYS A 477 -24.53 3.19 -14.29
C LYS A 477 -23.97 4.58 -13.96
N VAL A 478 -22.72 4.81 -14.33
CA VAL A 478 -22.00 6.08 -14.14
C VAL A 478 -21.74 6.66 -15.53
N GLY A 479 -22.53 7.66 -15.94
CA GLY A 479 -22.41 8.19 -17.31
C GLY A 479 -22.64 7.13 -18.41
N SER A 480 -21.59 6.80 -19.19
CA SER A 480 -21.62 5.74 -20.22
C SER A 480 -21.32 4.35 -19.69
N ASP A 481 -20.74 4.27 -18.50
CA ASP A 481 -20.09 3.08 -17.97
C ASP A 481 -21.07 2.32 -17.08
N THR A 482 -20.85 1.02 -16.93
CA THR A 482 -21.74 0.12 -16.16
C THR A 482 -20.93 -0.84 -15.33
N ASP A 483 -20.96 -0.60 -14.03
CA ASP A 483 -20.24 -1.38 -13.03
C ASP A 483 -21.14 -2.48 -12.49
N THR A 484 -20.57 -3.67 -12.32
CA THR A 484 -21.22 -4.83 -11.71
C THR A 484 -20.75 -4.95 -10.27
N LEU A 485 -21.68 -4.81 -9.32
CA LEU A 485 -21.40 -4.82 -7.90
C LEU A 485 -21.95 -6.09 -7.25
N SER A 486 -21.20 -6.62 -6.30
CA SER A 486 -21.60 -7.73 -5.44
C SER A 486 -21.17 -7.47 -4.01
N SER A 487 -21.99 -7.88 -3.06
CA SER A 487 -21.67 -7.79 -1.63
C SER A 487 -21.39 -6.35 -1.13
N ILE A 488 -22.15 -5.34 -1.57
CA ILE A 488 -21.86 -3.92 -1.22
C ILE A 488 -22.87 -3.34 -0.24
N GLU A 489 -22.45 -3.00 0.97
CA GLU A 489 -23.32 -2.39 1.99
C GLU A 489 -23.47 -0.88 1.84
N THR A 490 -22.50 -0.17 1.26
CA THR A 490 -22.56 1.30 1.10
C THR A 490 -22.25 1.72 -0.33
N LEU A 491 -23.17 2.46 -0.93
CA LEU A 491 -22.97 3.12 -2.23
C LEU A 491 -22.90 4.62 -1.99
N LYS A 492 -21.74 5.20 -2.27
CA LYS A 492 -21.53 6.64 -2.20
C LYS A 492 -21.49 7.23 -3.59
N PHE A 493 -22.38 8.18 -3.85
CA PHE A 493 -22.63 8.71 -5.19
C PHE A 493 -21.69 9.85 -5.57
N THR A 494 -21.92 10.43 -6.75
CA THR A 494 -21.05 11.44 -7.36
C THR A 494 -21.40 12.82 -6.87
N LYS A 495 -20.51 13.80 -7.11
CA LYS A 495 -20.80 15.21 -6.82
C LYS A 495 -21.67 15.89 -7.89
N LYS A 496 -22.61 15.15 -8.46
CA LYS A 496 -23.53 15.58 -9.53
C LYS A 496 -24.94 15.26 -9.09
N ASP A 497 -25.92 15.77 -9.84
CA ASP A 497 -27.33 15.48 -9.59
C ASP A 497 -27.62 14.02 -9.96
N ASP A 498 -27.62 13.15 -8.96
CA ASP A 498 -27.76 11.72 -9.09
C ASP A 498 -29.22 11.28 -8.92
N ILE A 499 -29.59 10.18 -9.58
CA ILE A 499 -30.95 9.64 -9.52
C ILE A 499 -30.90 8.17 -9.14
N VAL A 500 -31.54 7.83 -8.02
CA VAL A 500 -31.73 6.46 -7.56
C VAL A 500 -33.20 6.09 -7.63
N LYS A 501 -33.54 5.17 -8.53
CA LYS A 501 -34.88 4.61 -8.67
C LYS A 501 -34.99 3.31 -7.87
N ILE A 502 -35.97 3.25 -6.99
CA ILE A 502 -36.24 2.10 -6.12
C ILE A 502 -37.39 1.28 -6.73
N GLN A 503 -37.10 0.05 -7.13
CA GLN A 503 -38.12 -0.94 -7.53
C GLN A 503 -38.29 -2.04 -6.47
N SER A 504 -37.31 -2.20 -5.58
CA SER A 504 -37.35 -3.04 -4.38
C SER A 504 -36.43 -2.45 -3.31
N LEU A 505 -36.77 -2.54 -2.02
CA LEU A 505 -35.88 -2.09 -0.94
C LEU A 505 -34.78 -3.14 -0.67
N PRO A 506 -33.50 -2.86 -0.97
CA PRO A 506 -32.42 -3.77 -0.61
C PRO A 506 -32.17 -3.72 0.91
N LYS A 507 -32.02 -4.90 1.53
CA LYS A 507 -31.72 -5.02 2.97
C LYS A 507 -30.26 -4.72 3.25
N GLY A 508 -30.00 -3.93 4.29
CA GLY A 508 -28.63 -3.69 4.78
C GLY A 508 -27.79 -2.80 3.87
N VAL A 509 -28.42 -2.02 2.98
CA VAL A 509 -27.73 -1.09 2.08
C VAL A 509 -27.89 0.34 2.58
N THR A 510 -26.80 1.10 2.51
CA THR A 510 -26.75 2.54 2.73
C THR A 510 -26.51 3.23 1.39
N LEU A 511 -27.39 4.16 1.07
CA LEU A 511 -27.26 5.06 -0.06
C LEU A 511 -26.80 6.42 0.44
N ASP A 512 -25.58 6.83 0.07
CA ASP A 512 -24.96 8.08 0.52
C ASP A 512 -24.77 9.01 -0.66
N ALA A 513 -25.72 9.91 -0.86
CA ALA A 513 -25.57 11.01 -1.80
C ALA A 513 -24.50 12.01 -1.29
N VAL A 514 -24.01 12.89 -2.17
CA VAL A 514 -22.96 13.85 -1.80
C VAL A 514 -23.35 15.24 -2.33
N ASP A 515 -22.40 16.08 -2.77
CA ASP A 515 -22.75 17.39 -3.32
C ASP A 515 -23.60 17.23 -4.59
N GLY A 516 -24.82 17.75 -4.63
CA GLY A 516 -25.69 17.59 -5.81
C GLY A 516 -27.12 18.01 -5.52
N LYS A 517 -28.01 17.78 -6.47
CA LYS A 517 -29.46 17.71 -6.24
C LYS A 517 -29.90 16.27 -6.40
N ASP A 518 -29.71 15.49 -5.35
CA ASP A 518 -29.83 14.05 -5.46
C ASP A 518 -31.28 13.60 -5.25
N THR A 519 -31.74 12.74 -6.16
CA THR A 519 -33.13 12.27 -6.23
C THR A 519 -33.24 10.82 -5.79
N LEU A 520 -34.04 10.58 -4.76
CA LEU A 520 -34.49 9.26 -4.35
C LEU A 520 -35.94 9.03 -4.81
N ASP A 521 -36.12 8.16 -5.79
CA ASP A 521 -37.36 7.98 -6.54
C ASP A 521 -38.00 6.61 -6.27
N PHE A 522 -39.15 6.61 -5.58
CA PHE A 522 -39.95 5.42 -5.28
C PHE A 522 -41.15 5.22 -6.22
N SER A 523 -41.28 6.03 -7.28
CA SER A 523 -42.46 6.00 -8.17
C SER A 523 -42.67 4.66 -8.88
N THR A 524 -41.59 3.88 -9.03
CA THR A 524 -41.61 2.55 -9.64
C THR A 524 -41.66 1.38 -8.64
N LEU A 525 -41.70 1.67 -7.34
CA LEU A 525 -41.75 0.64 -6.31
C LEU A 525 -43.11 -0.06 -6.30
N THR A 526 -43.13 -1.37 -6.50
CA THR A 526 -44.35 -2.17 -6.38
C THR A 526 -44.60 -2.56 -4.93
N THR A 527 -45.49 -1.83 -4.25
CA THR A 527 -45.81 -2.03 -2.82
C THR A 527 -47.31 -1.86 -2.54
N THR A 528 -47.78 -2.46 -1.43
CA THR A 528 -49.13 -2.28 -0.89
C THR A 528 -49.21 -1.14 0.13
N LEU A 529 -48.07 -0.69 0.66
CA LEU A 529 -47.93 0.40 1.64
C LEU A 529 -47.13 1.54 1.02
N GLY A 530 -47.40 2.78 1.43
CA GLY A 530 -46.55 3.91 1.06
C GLY A 530 -45.20 3.89 1.76
N VAL A 531 -44.31 4.76 1.28
CA VAL A 531 -42.99 4.99 1.81
C VAL A 531 -43.01 6.05 2.90
N SER A 532 -42.26 5.79 3.98
CA SER A 532 -41.94 6.78 5.00
C SER A 532 -40.47 7.15 4.89
N ILE A 533 -40.18 8.39 4.52
CA ILE A 533 -38.83 8.94 4.43
C ILE A 533 -38.60 9.84 5.64
N ASN A 534 -37.49 9.64 6.35
CA ASN A 534 -37.08 10.47 7.47
C ASN A 534 -35.61 10.88 7.32
N THR A 535 -35.37 12.12 6.88
CA THR A 535 -34.00 12.61 6.61
C THR A 535 -33.19 12.79 7.89
N THR A 536 -33.84 13.15 8.99
CA THR A 536 -33.18 13.27 10.31
C THR A 536 -32.73 11.90 10.83
N ALA A 537 -33.58 10.88 10.68
CA ALA A 537 -33.26 9.51 11.07
C ALA A 537 -32.41 8.78 10.02
N LYS A 538 -32.22 9.36 8.83
CA LYS A 538 -31.47 8.77 7.71
C LYS A 538 -32.02 7.44 7.23
N VAL A 539 -33.36 7.33 7.16
CA VAL A 539 -34.05 6.08 6.82
C VAL A 539 -35.21 6.34 5.85
N ALA A 540 -35.33 5.49 4.84
CA ALA A 540 -36.56 5.28 4.08
C ALA A 540 -37.14 3.90 4.42
N GLN A 541 -38.44 3.81 4.66
CA GLN A 541 -39.09 2.62 5.19
C GLN A 541 -40.39 2.29 4.45
N VAL A 542 -40.62 1.01 4.20
CA VAL A 542 -41.90 0.47 3.70
C VAL A 542 -42.29 -0.73 4.56
N GLY A 543 -43.32 -0.57 5.39
CA GLY A 543 -43.69 -1.60 6.38
C GLY A 543 -42.55 -1.86 7.37
N SER A 544 -42.07 -3.12 7.47
CA SER A 544 -40.92 -3.48 8.32
C SER A 544 -39.56 -3.37 7.63
N GLU A 545 -39.55 -3.06 6.33
CA GLU A 545 -38.33 -3.01 5.52
C GLU A 545 -37.78 -1.59 5.48
N SER A 546 -36.47 -1.44 5.70
CA SER A 546 -35.81 -0.14 5.78
C SER A 546 -34.53 -0.08 4.95
N LEU A 547 -34.28 1.08 4.37
CA LEU A 547 -33.09 1.46 3.64
C LEU A 547 -32.42 2.64 4.37
N SER A 548 -31.11 2.57 4.57
CA SER A 548 -30.35 3.70 5.11
C SER A 548 -30.06 4.69 3.99
N ILE A 549 -30.32 5.97 4.23
CA ILE A 549 -30.17 7.04 3.25
C ILE A 549 -29.44 8.24 3.86
N ALA A 550 -28.61 8.93 3.09
CA ALA A 550 -27.95 10.14 3.52
C ALA A 550 -27.86 11.15 2.37
N ASN A 551 -27.98 12.44 2.72
CA ASN A 551 -27.75 13.60 1.86
C ASN A 551 -28.56 13.61 0.54
N PHE A 552 -29.79 13.11 0.55
CA PHE A 552 -30.72 13.32 -0.56
C PHE A 552 -31.56 14.57 -0.32
N GLU A 553 -31.77 15.39 -1.34
CA GLU A 553 -32.57 16.61 -1.26
C GLU A 553 -33.89 16.52 -2.04
N THR A 554 -34.01 15.56 -2.96
CA THR A 554 -35.20 15.38 -3.80
C THR A 554 -35.82 14.01 -3.59
N PHE A 555 -37.13 13.97 -3.34
CA PHE A 555 -37.86 12.74 -3.04
C PHE A 555 -39.09 12.59 -3.94
N VAL A 556 -39.30 11.38 -4.45
CA VAL A 556 -40.52 11.01 -5.19
C VAL A 556 -41.14 9.80 -4.52
N GLY A 557 -42.42 9.93 -4.17
CA GLY A 557 -43.24 8.91 -3.53
C GLY A 557 -43.68 7.79 -4.46
N THR A 558 -44.46 6.88 -3.88
CA THR A 558 -45.08 5.73 -4.53
C THR A 558 -46.44 6.12 -5.13
N ASN A 559 -47.29 5.11 -5.38
CA ASN A 559 -48.71 5.30 -5.72
C ASN A 559 -49.64 4.97 -4.55
N ARG A 560 -49.15 5.23 -3.33
CA ARG A 560 -49.80 4.98 -2.05
C ARG A 560 -49.59 6.23 -1.18
N ASP A 561 -50.29 6.28 -0.06
CA ASP A 561 -50.17 7.36 0.90
C ASP A 561 -48.79 7.32 1.56
N ASP A 562 -47.95 8.31 1.24
CA ASP A 562 -46.56 8.42 1.66
C ASP A 562 -46.38 9.45 2.78
N THR A 563 -45.24 9.40 3.46
CA THR A 563 -44.88 10.37 4.49
C THR A 563 -43.42 10.79 4.35
N PHE A 564 -43.21 12.09 4.17
CA PHE A 564 -41.90 12.71 4.01
C PHE A 564 -41.61 13.57 5.23
N LYS A 565 -40.91 13.01 6.21
CA LYS A 565 -40.37 13.74 7.36
C LYS A 565 -38.99 14.26 7.03
N VAL A 566 -38.91 15.55 6.71
CA VAL A 566 -37.77 16.13 6.03
C VAL A 566 -37.24 17.38 6.76
N ASP A 567 -36.08 17.87 6.34
CA ASP A 567 -35.41 19.03 6.93
C ASP A 567 -35.18 20.16 5.92
N GLU A 568 -34.60 21.27 6.39
CA GLU A 568 -34.39 22.49 5.61
C GLU A 568 -33.49 22.36 4.37
N ASN A 569 -32.79 21.24 4.18
CA ASN A 569 -31.97 20.99 2.99
C ASN A 569 -32.78 20.42 1.82
N THR A 570 -34.02 20.02 2.06
CA THR A 570 -34.93 19.48 1.03
C THR A 570 -35.19 20.51 -0.06
N ILE A 571 -35.11 20.09 -1.32
CA ILE A 571 -35.31 20.93 -2.50
C ILE A 571 -36.67 20.61 -3.15
N GLN A 572 -37.00 19.34 -3.29
CA GLN A 572 -38.23 18.93 -3.97
C GLN A 572 -38.82 17.65 -3.36
N VAL A 573 -40.14 17.63 -3.23
CA VAL A 573 -40.93 16.45 -2.87
C VAL A 573 -42.08 16.30 -3.85
N ASP A 574 -42.29 15.09 -4.34
CA ASP A 574 -43.48 14.69 -5.09
C ASP A 574 -44.11 13.50 -4.38
N GLY A 575 -45.32 13.63 -3.84
CA GLY A 575 -46.00 12.52 -3.14
C GLY A 575 -46.43 11.39 -4.08
N GLY A 576 -46.46 11.63 -5.39
CA GLY A 576 -46.86 10.63 -6.36
C GLY A 576 -48.37 10.47 -6.41
N ALA A 577 -48.85 9.22 -6.44
CA ALA A 577 -50.27 8.92 -6.60
C ALA A 577 -50.85 8.33 -5.29
N GLY A 578 -50.80 9.09 -4.20
CA GLY A 578 -51.51 8.83 -2.96
C GLY A 578 -52.87 9.54 -2.90
N LYS A 579 -53.64 9.26 -1.85
CA LYS A 579 -54.77 10.11 -1.42
C LYS A 579 -54.41 10.95 -0.21
N LYS A 580 -53.30 10.62 0.45
CA LYS A 580 -52.88 11.23 1.69
C LYS A 580 -51.36 11.23 1.84
N ASP A 581 -50.70 11.99 1.00
CA ASP A 581 -49.27 12.23 1.06
C ASP A 581 -48.97 13.36 2.06
N ILE A 582 -48.11 13.07 3.03
CA ILE A 582 -47.79 13.98 4.15
C ILE A 582 -46.38 14.53 3.97
N LEU A 583 -46.24 15.85 3.95
CA LEU A 583 -44.96 16.56 3.98
C LEU A 583 -44.76 17.21 5.36
N ASP A 584 -43.85 16.65 6.16
CA ASP A 584 -43.61 16.99 7.55
C ASP A 584 -42.24 17.68 7.78
N PHE A 585 -42.28 18.98 8.11
CA PHE A 585 -41.13 19.81 8.47
C PHE A 585 -41.09 20.16 9.97
N ALA A 586 -41.85 19.48 10.83
CA ALA A 586 -41.90 19.81 12.26
C ALA A 586 -40.53 19.73 12.96
N GLY A 587 -39.59 18.96 12.39
CA GLY A 587 -38.19 18.85 12.86
C GLY A 587 -37.22 19.88 12.29
N SER A 588 -37.64 20.73 11.35
CA SER A 588 -36.79 21.73 10.70
C SER A 588 -36.21 22.73 11.71
N LYS A 589 -34.98 23.18 11.48
CA LYS A 589 -34.28 24.13 12.36
C LYS A 589 -34.44 25.60 11.96
N GLN A 590 -35.26 25.85 10.95
CA GLN A 590 -35.56 27.18 10.42
C GLN A 590 -36.91 27.19 9.72
N GLY A 591 -37.42 28.39 9.46
CA GLY A 591 -38.63 28.58 8.69
C GLY A 591 -38.50 28.07 7.26
N ILE A 592 -39.55 27.46 6.75
CA ILE A 592 -39.62 26.84 5.43
C ILE A 592 -40.41 27.68 4.44
N VAL A 593 -40.07 27.57 3.17
CA VAL A 593 -40.80 28.20 2.06
C VAL A 593 -41.18 27.13 1.06
N ILE A 594 -42.48 26.89 0.88
CA ILE A 594 -43.01 25.87 -0.03
C ILE A 594 -43.80 26.56 -1.15
N ASN A 595 -43.48 26.19 -2.40
CA ASN A 595 -44.16 26.60 -3.63
C ASN A 595 -44.32 28.11 -3.86
N ASP A 596 -43.54 28.95 -3.17
CA ASP A 596 -43.43 30.38 -3.44
C ASP A 596 -42.10 30.70 -4.15
N SER A 597 -42.12 30.56 -5.47
CA SER A 597 -40.98 30.91 -6.35
C SER A 597 -40.50 32.37 -6.26
N THR A 598 -41.25 33.27 -5.61
CA THR A 598 -40.83 34.67 -5.41
C THR A 598 -39.84 34.84 -4.25
N ARG A 599 -39.60 33.76 -3.50
CA ARG A 599 -38.77 33.71 -2.29
C ARG A 599 -37.53 32.84 -2.53
N PRO A 600 -36.37 33.19 -1.96
CA PRO A 600 -35.19 32.32 -2.01
C PRO A 600 -35.42 31.03 -1.22
N LYS A 601 -34.68 29.96 -1.55
CA LYS A 601 -34.78 28.62 -0.92
C LYS A 601 -36.21 28.03 -0.96
N ASN A 602 -36.93 28.26 -2.06
CA ASN A 602 -38.25 27.69 -2.26
C ASN A 602 -38.17 26.18 -2.52
N ILE A 603 -38.84 25.41 -1.68
CA ILE A 603 -39.05 23.97 -1.81
C ILE A 603 -40.21 23.74 -2.79
N ILE A 604 -40.03 22.80 -3.73
CA ILE A 604 -41.08 22.43 -4.69
C ILE A 604 -41.80 21.21 -4.14
N ALA A 605 -43.07 21.37 -3.77
CA ALA A 605 -43.93 20.27 -3.33
C ALA A 605 -45.03 20.01 -4.38
N LYS A 606 -45.22 18.76 -4.77
CA LYS A 606 -46.25 18.32 -5.73
C LYS A 606 -46.99 17.11 -5.16
N ASN A 607 -48.28 17.00 -5.48
CA ASN A 607 -49.12 15.86 -5.07
C ASN A 607 -48.99 15.60 -3.55
N ILE A 608 -49.22 16.62 -2.74
CA ILE A 608 -49.17 16.55 -1.27
C ILE A 608 -50.53 17.02 -0.76
N GLU A 609 -51.20 16.17 0.02
CA GLU A 609 -52.50 16.49 0.62
C GLU A 609 -52.40 16.99 2.05
N GLU A 610 -51.29 16.76 2.77
CA GLU A 610 -51.10 17.26 4.14
C GLU A 610 -49.71 17.88 4.34
N TYR A 611 -49.68 19.15 4.72
CA TYR A 611 -48.47 19.90 5.06
C TYR A 611 -48.38 20.09 6.57
N ILE A 612 -47.21 19.80 7.14
CA ILE A 612 -46.88 20.10 8.54
C ILE A 612 -45.68 21.05 8.54
N GLY A 613 -45.88 22.27 9.02
CA GLY A 613 -44.86 23.28 9.18
C GLY A 613 -43.90 23.00 10.34
N SER A 614 -42.91 23.86 10.45
CA SER A 614 -41.85 23.87 11.43
C SER A 614 -42.27 24.59 12.73
N ALA A 615 -41.31 24.81 13.63
CA ALA A 615 -41.49 25.64 14.82
C ALA A 615 -41.07 27.10 14.59
N TYR A 616 -40.91 27.49 13.33
CA TYR A 616 -40.43 28.80 12.91
C TYR A 616 -41.36 29.38 11.84
N LYS A 617 -41.18 30.67 11.55
CA LYS A 617 -41.94 31.38 10.52
C LYS A 617 -41.87 30.71 9.15
N ASP A 618 -42.96 30.09 8.77
CA ASP A 618 -43.14 29.37 7.54
C ASP A 618 -43.93 30.14 6.50
N ARG A 619 -43.78 29.72 5.25
CA ARG A 619 -44.56 30.23 4.14
C ARG A 619 -44.93 29.12 3.19
N ILE A 620 -46.19 28.72 3.20
CA ILE A 620 -46.66 27.55 2.45
C ILE A 620 -47.68 28.00 1.41
N LYS A 621 -47.52 27.55 0.17
CA LYS A 621 -48.50 27.75 -0.90
C LYS A 621 -49.02 26.40 -1.38
N GLY A 622 -50.30 26.14 -1.13
CA GLY A 622 -51.05 25.01 -1.63
C GLY A 622 -51.37 25.10 -3.12
N THR A 623 -52.19 24.16 -3.58
CA THR A 623 -52.53 23.99 -4.99
C THR A 623 -53.98 24.37 -5.27
N ALA A 624 -54.67 23.61 -6.12
CA ALA A 624 -56.10 23.74 -6.36
C ALA A 624 -56.87 22.50 -5.88
N ALA A 625 -56.19 21.61 -5.15
CA ALA A 625 -56.76 20.41 -4.56
C ALA A 625 -57.08 20.66 -3.08
N ASP A 626 -57.91 19.80 -2.49
CA ASP A 626 -58.27 19.89 -1.08
C ASP A 626 -57.05 19.49 -0.22
N GLU A 627 -56.48 20.44 0.53
CA GLU A 627 -55.27 20.22 1.32
C GLU A 627 -55.46 20.47 2.82
N ILE A 628 -54.66 19.80 3.64
CA ILE A 628 -54.60 19.99 5.09
C ILE A 628 -53.31 20.72 5.43
N PHE A 629 -53.42 21.87 6.08
CA PHE A 629 -52.29 22.62 6.59
C PHE A 629 -52.26 22.53 8.11
N ARG A 630 -51.13 22.09 8.66
CA ARG A 630 -50.77 22.24 10.08
C ARG A 630 -49.58 23.17 10.11
N ASP A 631 -49.78 24.42 10.46
CA ASP A 631 -48.75 25.46 10.46
C ASP A 631 -47.62 25.21 11.47
N GLY A 632 -47.92 24.69 12.67
CA GLY A 632 -46.91 24.41 13.68
C GLY A 632 -46.75 25.56 14.68
N ALA A 633 -45.56 26.12 14.81
CA ALA A 633 -45.35 27.32 15.62
C ALA A 633 -44.55 28.33 14.81
N GLY A 634 -44.73 29.63 15.08
CA GLY A 634 -44.12 30.67 14.24
C GLY A 634 -45.16 31.70 13.85
N ASP A 635 -44.72 32.78 13.20
CA ASP A 635 -45.67 33.73 12.60
C ASP A 635 -45.82 33.37 11.11
N ASP A 636 -46.67 32.41 10.81
CA ASP A 636 -46.71 31.70 9.53
C ASP A 636 -47.56 32.39 8.48
N VAL A 637 -47.30 32.10 7.21
CA VAL A 637 -48.12 32.61 6.09
C VAL A 637 -48.51 31.50 5.14
N ILE A 638 -49.79 31.15 5.11
CA ILE A 638 -50.30 30.04 4.29
C ILE A 638 -51.29 30.56 3.24
N PHE A 639 -51.09 30.13 2.00
CA PHE A 639 -52.02 30.35 0.89
C PHE A 639 -52.59 28.98 0.50
N GLY A 640 -53.87 28.72 0.77
CA GLY A 640 -54.51 27.44 0.42
C GLY A 640 -54.58 27.26 -1.09
N GLY A 641 -55.21 28.22 -1.76
CA GLY A 641 -55.27 28.26 -3.22
C GLY A 641 -56.69 28.00 -3.71
N GLY A 642 -56.93 26.84 -4.33
CA GLY A 642 -58.28 26.36 -4.63
C GLY A 642 -58.51 25.00 -3.98
N GLY A 643 -59.74 24.49 -4.02
CA GLY A 643 -60.13 23.32 -3.22
C GLY A 643 -60.88 23.71 -1.95
N ASN A 644 -61.20 22.71 -1.12
CA ASN A 644 -61.75 22.87 0.22
C ASN A 644 -60.66 22.49 1.24
N ASP A 645 -59.91 23.49 1.68
CA ASP A 645 -58.73 23.29 2.52
C ASP A 645 -59.08 23.22 4.01
N ILE A 646 -58.23 22.59 4.80
CA ILE A 646 -58.36 22.54 6.27
C ILE A 646 -57.08 23.09 6.90
N PHE A 647 -57.21 24.21 7.61
CA PHE A 647 -56.13 24.84 8.35
C PHE A 647 -56.25 24.49 9.84
N TYR A 648 -55.33 23.69 10.35
CA TYR A 648 -55.09 23.53 11.78
C TYR A 648 -54.07 24.57 12.20
N ASN A 649 -54.52 25.44 13.09
CA ASN A 649 -53.72 26.58 13.49
C ASN A 649 -52.67 26.20 14.57
N GLY A 650 -51.67 27.06 14.69
CA GLY A 650 -50.47 26.84 15.47
C GLY A 650 -50.34 27.78 16.65
N LEU A 651 -49.11 27.88 17.17
CA LEU A 651 -48.73 28.96 18.08
C LEU A 651 -48.12 30.11 17.28
N GLY A 652 -48.60 31.34 17.46
CA GLY A 652 -47.95 32.53 16.90
C GLY A 652 -48.96 33.52 16.35
N ASN A 653 -48.56 34.38 15.42
CA ASN A 653 -49.48 35.30 14.76
C ASN A 653 -49.48 35.01 13.27
N ASP A 654 -50.48 34.26 12.84
CA ASP A 654 -50.47 33.63 11.52
C ASP A 654 -51.31 34.41 10.52
N VAL A 655 -50.98 34.27 9.23
CA VAL A 655 -51.72 34.89 8.14
C VAL A 655 -52.13 33.84 7.13
N TYR A 656 -53.44 33.63 7.00
CA TYR A 656 -54.02 32.69 6.05
C TYR A 656 -54.72 33.42 4.92
N ALA A 657 -54.45 32.99 3.70
CA ALA A 657 -55.21 33.33 2.51
C ALA A 657 -55.80 32.04 1.93
N SER A 658 -56.99 31.68 2.40
CA SER A 658 -57.73 30.45 2.09
C SER A 658 -57.86 30.24 0.58
N GLY A 659 -58.48 31.19 -0.12
CA GLY A 659 -58.62 31.16 -1.57
C GLY A 659 -60.05 30.95 -2.07
N GLU A 660 -60.42 29.72 -2.46
CA GLU A 660 -61.77 29.39 -2.96
C GLU A 660 -62.82 29.23 -1.82
N SER A 661 -63.94 28.53 -2.07
CA SER A 661 -65.05 28.42 -1.11
C SER A 661 -65.13 27.02 -0.52
N GLY A 662 -65.24 26.89 0.79
CA GLY A 662 -65.44 25.61 1.47
C GLY A 662 -64.37 25.28 2.52
N ASP A 663 -63.40 26.17 2.68
CA ASP A 663 -62.27 26.01 3.60
C ASP A 663 -62.67 26.02 5.08
N GLN A 664 -61.95 25.25 5.88
CA GLN A 664 -62.16 25.11 7.31
C GLN A 664 -60.94 25.57 8.10
N PHE A 665 -61.15 26.43 9.07
CA PHE A 665 -60.12 26.83 10.03
C PHE A 665 -60.42 26.23 11.39
N ILE A 666 -59.47 25.49 11.96
CA ILE A 666 -59.60 24.79 13.23
C ILE A 666 -58.65 25.43 14.23
N PHE A 667 -59.22 26.20 15.17
CA PHE A 667 -58.50 26.90 16.22
C PHE A 667 -58.45 26.10 17.53
N SER A 668 -57.28 25.91 18.11
CA SER A 668 -57.13 25.25 19.42
C SER A 668 -55.96 25.81 20.25
N GLY A 669 -56.08 25.76 21.59
CA GLY A 669 -55.00 26.24 22.48
C GLY A 669 -54.79 27.76 22.46
N ASN A 670 -53.55 28.20 22.69
CA ASN A 670 -53.15 29.61 22.61
C ASN A 670 -52.65 29.94 21.20
N PHE A 671 -53.60 30.27 20.34
CA PHE A 671 -53.38 30.49 18.91
C PHE A 671 -52.83 31.87 18.54
N GLY A 672 -52.63 32.77 19.50
CA GLY A 672 -52.14 34.13 19.25
C GLY A 672 -53.09 34.98 18.39
N LYS A 673 -52.54 35.82 17.50
CA LYS A 673 -53.30 36.83 16.72
C LYS A 673 -53.28 36.52 15.23
N ASP A 674 -54.33 35.85 14.78
CA ASP A 674 -54.38 35.38 13.41
C ASP A 674 -55.18 36.30 12.48
N GLY A 675 -54.66 36.46 11.27
CA GLY A 675 -55.27 37.15 10.17
C GLY A 675 -55.78 36.17 9.13
N ILE A 676 -57.09 36.16 8.87
CA ILE A 676 -57.67 35.41 7.75
C ILE A 676 -58.09 36.40 6.66
N ALA A 677 -57.44 36.32 5.52
CA ALA A 677 -57.73 37.10 4.33
C ALA A 677 -58.57 36.26 3.35
N ASP A 678 -59.89 36.31 3.52
CA ASP A 678 -60.85 35.65 2.62
C ASP A 678 -61.74 36.67 1.90
N THR A 679 -62.10 36.37 0.64
CA THR A 679 -62.95 37.23 -0.19
C THR A 679 -64.22 36.55 -0.70
N LYS A 680 -64.51 35.28 -0.36
CA LYS A 680 -65.60 34.49 -0.98
C LYS A 680 -66.46 33.71 0.04
N LYS A 681 -67.65 33.26 -0.39
CA LYS A 681 -68.69 32.60 0.46
C LYS A 681 -68.29 31.15 0.77
N GLY A 682 -68.41 30.68 2.01
CA GLY A 682 -68.40 29.22 2.32
C GLY A 682 -67.44 28.77 3.42
N VAL A 683 -66.65 29.68 3.99
CA VAL A 683 -65.67 29.39 5.06
C VAL A 683 -66.36 28.93 6.35
N ALA A 684 -65.84 27.85 6.95
CA ALA A 684 -66.22 27.41 8.28
C ALA A 684 -65.07 27.64 9.28
N ILE A 685 -65.36 28.26 10.41
CA ILE A 685 -64.39 28.43 11.51
C ILE A 685 -64.86 27.59 12.68
N LYS A 686 -63.99 26.69 13.14
CA LYS A 686 -64.23 25.80 14.27
C LYS A 686 -63.24 26.13 15.38
N ILE A 687 -63.77 26.47 16.55
CA ILE A 687 -62.97 26.73 17.74
C ILE A 687 -63.14 25.56 18.71
N GLY A 688 -62.04 24.92 19.08
CA GLY A 688 -62.01 23.77 20.01
C GLY A 688 -62.11 24.17 21.49
N ASN A 689 -61.82 23.21 22.39
CA ASN A 689 -61.76 23.47 23.84
C ASN A 689 -60.55 24.38 24.15
N ILE A 690 -60.81 25.62 24.57
CA ILE A 690 -59.80 26.59 24.97
C ILE A 690 -59.74 26.64 26.51
N ASP A 691 -58.53 26.54 27.08
CA ASP A 691 -58.32 26.91 28.49
C ASP A 691 -58.27 28.44 28.62
N LEU A 692 -59.40 29.00 29.00
CA LEU A 692 -59.61 30.45 29.13
C LEU A 692 -58.73 31.13 30.20
N SER A 693 -57.99 30.38 31.01
CA SER A 693 -57.12 30.94 32.05
C SER A 693 -55.74 31.37 31.55
N THR A 694 -55.36 31.00 30.32
CA THR A 694 -54.00 31.21 29.77
C THR A 694 -53.96 32.08 28.50
N VAL A 695 -55.11 32.54 28.00
CA VAL A 695 -55.23 33.25 26.72
C VAL A 695 -55.48 34.74 26.92
N GLU A 696 -54.56 35.59 26.46
CA GLU A 696 -54.84 37.02 26.26
C GLU A 696 -55.71 37.20 25.02
N TRP A 697 -57.03 37.36 25.21
CA TRP A 697 -57.97 37.61 24.11
C TRP A 697 -57.69 38.96 23.44
N THR A 698 -56.95 38.91 22.33
CA THR A 698 -56.70 40.07 21.45
C THR A 698 -56.98 39.73 19.98
N GLY A 699 -58.04 38.96 19.73
CA GLY A 699 -58.83 38.95 18.48
C GLY A 699 -58.30 38.13 17.29
N ILE A 700 -59.22 37.44 16.60
CA ILE A 700 -59.06 37.02 15.19
C ILE A 700 -59.43 38.23 14.33
N SER A 701 -58.52 38.66 13.45
CA SER A 701 -58.73 39.85 12.61
C SER A 701 -59.07 39.43 11.17
N PHE A 702 -60.23 39.84 10.68
CA PHE A 702 -60.65 39.60 9.29
C PHE A 702 -60.28 40.80 8.43
N PHE A 703 -59.40 40.61 7.45
CA PHE A 703 -58.99 41.68 6.55
C PHE A 703 -59.53 41.41 5.13
N GLY A 704 -60.55 42.17 4.72
CA GLY A 704 -61.12 42.08 3.36
C GLY A 704 -62.32 43.00 3.13
N VAL A 705 -62.44 43.55 1.92
CA VAL A 705 -63.61 44.33 1.45
C VAL A 705 -64.71 43.38 0.95
N GLY A 706 -65.31 42.59 1.86
CA GLY A 706 -66.38 41.66 1.52
C GLY A 706 -67.24 41.33 2.73
N ARG A 707 -68.50 41.76 2.73
CA ARG A 707 -69.46 41.48 3.83
C ARG A 707 -69.87 39.99 3.80
N PHE A 708 -69.71 39.26 4.91
CA PHE A 708 -70.38 37.98 5.11
C PHE A 708 -71.90 38.21 5.07
N LYS A 709 -72.55 37.80 3.97
CA LYS A 709 -74.02 37.83 3.84
C LYS A 709 -74.55 36.41 3.61
N ASN A 710 -75.24 35.92 4.65
CA ASN A 710 -76.07 34.72 4.73
C ASN A 710 -75.41 33.40 4.26
N ALA A 711 -74.93 32.64 5.26
CA ALA A 711 -74.98 31.18 5.23
C ALA A 711 -75.51 30.71 6.60
N SER A 712 -76.45 29.80 6.57
CA SER A 712 -77.16 29.25 7.72
C SER A 712 -76.21 28.55 8.70
N LYS A 713 -76.20 29.01 9.97
CA LYS A 713 -75.56 28.44 11.19
C LYS A 713 -74.03 28.20 11.11
N THR A 714 -73.13 28.98 11.69
CA THR A 714 -73.15 30.11 12.64
C THR A 714 -71.80 30.84 12.50
N LEU A 715 -71.81 32.17 12.43
CA LEU A 715 -70.64 33.06 12.47
C LEU A 715 -70.95 34.14 13.51
N MET A 716 -70.05 34.42 14.46
CA MET A 716 -70.14 35.60 15.32
C MET A 716 -68.75 36.19 15.49
N LEU A 717 -68.55 37.39 14.96
CA LEU A 717 -67.49 38.29 15.41
C LEU A 717 -68.06 39.68 15.60
N ASP A 718 -67.69 40.24 16.75
CA ASP A 718 -67.98 41.58 17.23
C ASP A 718 -67.33 42.62 16.31
N THR A 719 -68.13 43.54 15.77
CA THR A 719 -67.62 44.76 15.17
C THR A 719 -68.12 45.89 16.02
N ASP A 720 -67.19 46.68 16.55
CA ASP A 720 -67.38 47.96 17.22
C ASP A 720 -68.77 48.57 17.00
N GLY A 721 -69.68 48.27 17.93
CA GLY A 721 -70.88 49.04 18.21
C GLY A 721 -72.04 48.99 17.20
N VAL A 722 -72.58 47.82 16.84
CA VAL A 722 -74.05 47.63 16.61
C VAL A 722 -74.47 46.19 16.97
N SER A 723 -75.54 46.08 17.76
CA SER A 723 -76.21 44.86 18.26
C SER A 723 -76.43 43.74 17.23
N GLY A 724 -76.06 42.50 17.61
CA GLY A 724 -76.34 41.28 16.85
C GLY A 724 -76.58 40.08 17.79
N LEU A 725 -77.50 39.22 17.38
CA LEU A 725 -78.30 38.29 18.15
C LEU A 725 -77.75 36.84 18.10
N ILE A 726 -77.69 36.14 19.23
CA ILE A 726 -77.37 34.69 19.28
C ILE A 726 -78.68 33.90 19.18
N THR A 727 -78.72 32.78 18.46
CA THR A 727 -79.81 31.81 18.60
C THR A 727 -79.30 30.39 18.84
N ASP A 728 -80.06 29.58 19.59
CA ASP A 728 -79.76 28.16 19.76
C ASP A 728 -79.94 27.35 18.44
N SER A 729 -79.62 26.06 18.48
CA SER A 729 -79.73 25.15 17.33
C SER A 729 -81.16 24.99 16.78
N SER A 730 -82.17 25.50 17.48
CA SER A 730 -83.59 25.51 17.10
C SER A 730 -84.10 26.90 16.63
N GLY A 731 -83.29 27.95 16.72
CA GLY A 731 -83.61 29.30 16.22
C GLY A 731 -84.22 30.27 17.24
N ASN A 732 -84.10 30.02 18.54
CA ASN A 732 -84.57 30.96 19.58
C ASN A 732 -83.51 31.98 19.99
N GLU A 733 -83.90 33.24 20.15
CA GLU A 733 -83.05 34.39 20.53
C GLU A 733 -82.46 34.31 21.96
N LEU A 734 -81.13 34.42 22.08
CA LEU A 734 -80.35 34.61 23.30
C LEU A 734 -79.76 36.03 23.29
N LEU A 735 -80.31 36.89 24.15
CA LEU A 735 -79.85 38.27 24.37
C LEU A 735 -78.59 38.28 25.26
N LEU A 736 -77.46 38.79 24.75
CA LEU A 736 -76.29 39.11 25.57
C LEU A 736 -76.37 40.55 26.07
N GLY A 737 -76.55 40.72 27.37
CA GLY A 737 -76.41 42.00 28.07
C GLY A 737 -75.01 42.16 28.67
N ASN A 738 -74.46 43.37 28.57
CA ASN A 738 -73.16 43.78 29.11
C ASN A 738 -72.94 43.36 30.58
N ALA A 739 -71.90 42.57 30.88
CA ALA A 739 -70.94 42.78 31.99
C ALA A 739 -70.05 41.54 32.19
N PHE A 740 -68.74 41.76 32.22
CA PHE A 740 -67.76 40.83 32.77
C PHE A 740 -67.82 40.83 34.31
N ALA A 741 -67.95 39.66 34.92
CA ALA A 741 -67.34 39.33 36.22
C ALA A 741 -67.46 37.81 36.51
N ASN A 742 -66.32 37.19 36.84
CA ASN A 742 -66.16 35.87 37.48
C ASN A 742 -66.44 34.64 36.61
N GLY A 743 -65.48 34.36 35.71
CA GLY A 743 -65.50 33.25 34.77
C GLY A 743 -65.95 31.89 35.33
N VAL A 744 -66.91 31.29 34.62
CA VAL A 744 -67.01 29.87 34.22
C VAL A 744 -67.97 29.86 33.01
N PHE A 745 -67.62 29.20 31.92
CA PHE A 745 -68.59 28.79 30.88
C PHE A 745 -68.67 27.27 30.89
N ASN A 746 -69.85 26.71 31.21
CA ASN A 746 -70.15 25.30 30.99
C ASN A 746 -71.06 25.21 29.77
N ILE A 747 -70.63 24.45 28.76
CA ILE A 747 -71.45 24.04 27.62
C ILE A 747 -71.94 22.61 27.93
N VAL A 748 -73.26 22.38 27.89
CA VAL A 748 -73.85 21.03 27.75
C VAL A 748 -74.30 20.87 26.30
#